data_AF-A0A8H4JAJ0-F1
#
_entry.id   AF-A0A8H4JAJ0-F1
#
_cell.length_a   1.000
_cell.length_b   1.000
_cell.length_c   1.000
_cell.angle_alpha   90.00
_cell.angle_beta   90.00
_cell.angle_gamma   90.00
#
_symmetry.space_group_name_H-M   'P 1'
#
loop_
_entity.id
_entity.type
_entity.pdbx_description
1 polymer ?
#
loop_
_entity_poly.entity_id
_entity_poly.type
_entity_poly.pdbx_seq_one_letter_code
_entity_poly.pdbx_strand_id
1 'polypeptide(L)'
;MPIQARRASFERHNIYQDVQADANKSGVAVEEIVTARITEDHLITKSREALSLKSRAGFRIFLIMVTMGFNQAAYGIDWGVISSINSNTYWHDYFGFANSGSTLGVINALMTIGNFCGAPFLSVADKIGRRSVNFLGCFLTIVASLIQCFAPNVKVFMFGRFVLGFGTALCTSSQYIAEVAPPHIRGHIVGIFGAFFQVGSLAIVGIMMGFTHWESNWSWRVAFLIQAIFPFFVCVTIYWFCPESPRYMIMKGQREKARTMISKYFTSSEDPNHPFVETMIAQIDESIETSAVGFRAVWDFRVFFTKAVGFRTFVLLLYSIFQQWNGGGIIGLYMDPALQTIGITKKLDVLGITLGLTATYFVFTLFGAYIIEYFRRRTLIFVGLICIIVAQTAVTITSWRVNVQGDRYLSYLTVVWIYCFQVCSASFIATMHNLYPVELLSLPLRAKGMALYTMFQGAAGVVHNYGISVGIQKVGYKIWAVYIAYNLLQLIVAYFIFPETGKLNLEEIDHIFETKNTNPTNLSVKIADAKWASIKEEKRRGPTWIKLLHSTIFLFFIGGNSITGMGSQPFDESIRGALPRDFIWGFATAAAQVEGAWNKDGKGVSIWDTFAHTPGKVKDGSTGDDAVKSYDLYKTDVEWLRKYKVTGYRFSLSWSRIVPMGGKDDPVNEEGISYYNRLIDELLANHITPFVTLFHWDIPQALEDRYGGMLNKDAYTPDFVRYARVCFERFGDRVKNWITYNEPGVYSLAGYAAGVHAPGRSSFRDRNEEGDSSTEPFIVSHTELVSHAHVADMYKREFKPTQKGSIMMTLHGNWSEPWDVDDPLDQEAAERAREFEIAWFGDPLYKTGDYPESMRAQLGDRLPRFTPEESKLVLGSSEFYGMNSYSAFYVRHRDGPADINDHLGNVEKLDENKKGEWRGPMSDTYWLRTTPWGWAKLLRWIWNRYGIPIYITENGTTAQGEHDWKPNGPDDVLEDPFRVDFYKSYLTEVAKASQEGVVIKSYFGWTFTDNWEWAAGFSDRFGATWIDFESEDKTRWPDSKSSLRAVLLNCMLKGSRSTACVPGGWNVGDL
;
A
#
# COMPACT_ATOMS: atom_id res chain seq x y z
N MET A 1 -49.44 11.06 -4.78
CA MET A 1 -48.17 11.06 -4.03
C MET A 1 -47.85 9.65 -3.60
N PRO A 2 -47.00 8.92 -4.34
CA PRO A 2 -45.99 8.12 -3.64
C PRO A 2 -44.72 7.84 -4.50
N ILE A 3 -43.76 7.11 -3.92
CA ILE A 3 -42.53 6.54 -4.53
C ILE A 3 -41.27 7.42 -4.38
N GLN A 4 -41.19 8.63 -4.93
CA GLN A 4 -39.94 9.43 -4.85
C GLN A 4 -39.64 9.98 -3.43
N ALA A 5 -40.66 10.39 -2.68
CA ALA A 5 -40.47 10.89 -1.31
C ALA A 5 -40.12 9.78 -0.31
N ARG A 6 -40.57 8.54 -0.54
CA ARG A 6 -40.19 7.38 0.30
C ARG A 6 -38.77 6.91 -0.01
N ARG A 7 -38.32 6.98 -1.26
CA ARG A 7 -36.94 6.62 -1.64
C ARG A 7 -35.90 7.58 -1.02
N ALA A 8 -36.19 8.89 -1.06
CA ALA A 8 -35.33 9.91 -0.47
C ALA A 8 -35.31 9.93 1.07
N SER A 9 -36.33 9.36 1.73
CA SER A 9 -36.30 9.14 3.19
C SER A 9 -35.63 7.83 3.57
N PHE A 10 -35.74 6.79 2.73
CA PHE A 10 -35.08 5.49 2.93
C PHE A 10 -33.56 5.57 2.70
N GLU A 11 -33.11 6.28 1.66
CA GLU A 11 -31.68 6.52 1.41
C GLU A 11 -31.04 7.36 2.53
N ARG A 12 -31.76 8.37 3.06
CA ARG A 12 -31.31 9.14 4.22
C ARG A 12 -31.22 8.31 5.50
N HIS A 13 -32.04 7.26 5.64
CA HIS A 13 -32.04 6.38 6.82
C HIS A 13 -30.92 5.34 6.75
N ASN A 14 -30.64 4.76 5.58
CA ASN A 14 -29.55 3.80 5.39
C ASN A 14 -28.17 4.46 5.49
N ILE A 15 -27.98 5.65 4.91
CA ILE A 15 -26.70 6.37 5.04
C ILE A 15 -26.45 6.78 6.50
N TYR A 16 -27.49 7.10 7.26
CA TYR A 16 -27.37 7.34 8.70
C TYR A 16 -26.87 6.09 9.44
N GLN A 17 -27.42 4.91 9.14
CA GLN A 17 -27.06 3.67 9.82
C GLN A 17 -25.66 3.14 9.48
N ASP A 18 -25.23 3.25 8.21
CA ASP A 18 -23.90 2.81 7.79
C ASP A 18 -22.79 3.70 8.36
N VAL A 19 -23.03 5.01 8.42
CA VAL A 19 -22.10 5.95 9.04
C VAL A 19 -22.10 5.84 10.58
N GLN A 20 -23.23 5.45 11.18
CA GLN A 20 -23.34 5.19 12.61
C GLN A 20 -22.56 3.95 13.03
N ALA A 21 -22.48 2.94 12.16
CA ALA A 21 -21.62 1.78 12.34
C ALA A 21 -20.12 2.14 12.24
N ASP A 22 -19.72 2.97 11.26
CA ASP A 22 -18.33 3.43 11.09
C ASP A 22 -17.86 4.39 12.21
N ALA A 23 -18.75 5.28 12.66
CA ALA A 23 -18.50 6.24 13.75
C ALA A 23 -18.34 5.52 15.11
N ASN A 24 -19.12 4.47 15.35
CA ASN A 24 -19.01 3.63 16.54
C ASN A 24 -17.70 2.81 16.58
N LYS A 25 -17.15 2.43 15.42
CA LYS A 25 -15.83 1.78 15.33
C LYS A 25 -14.65 2.74 15.55
N SER A 26 -14.84 4.05 15.37
CA SER A 26 -13.75 5.03 15.30
C SER A 26 -13.73 6.07 16.43
N GLY A 27 -14.76 6.10 17.28
CA GLY A 27 -14.84 6.92 18.50
C GLY A 27 -15.22 8.39 18.27
N VAL A 28 -15.88 8.72 17.15
CA VAL A 28 -16.25 10.09 16.77
C VAL A 28 -17.78 10.20 16.64
N ALA A 29 -18.34 11.38 16.93
CA ALA A 29 -19.79 11.60 16.92
C ALA A 29 -20.41 11.37 15.53
N VAL A 30 -21.42 10.50 15.49
CA VAL A 30 -22.11 10.00 14.30
C VAL A 30 -22.77 11.10 13.47
N GLU A 31 -23.41 12.08 14.10
CA GLU A 31 -24.18 13.14 13.41
C GLU A 31 -23.28 14.04 12.54
N GLU A 32 -22.02 14.21 12.93
CA GLU A 32 -21.04 15.05 12.23
C GLU A 32 -20.54 14.41 10.92
N ILE A 33 -20.31 13.09 10.92
CA ILE A 33 -19.82 12.34 9.76
C ILE A 33 -20.93 12.13 8.73
N VAL A 34 -22.18 11.92 9.18
CA VAL A 34 -23.33 11.70 8.28
C VAL A 34 -23.65 12.95 7.45
N THR A 35 -23.59 14.11 8.08
CA THR A 35 -23.93 15.39 7.44
C THR A 35 -22.90 15.75 6.36
N ALA A 36 -21.62 15.40 6.58
CA ALA A 36 -20.53 15.55 5.59
C ALA A 36 -20.64 14.54 4.42
N ARG A 37 -21.02 13.27 4.68
CA ARG A 37 -21.12 12.22 3.63
C ARG A 37 -22.27 12.46 2.64
N ILE A 38 -23.39 13.05 3.06
CA ILE A 38 -24.62 13.16 2.23
C ILE A 38 -24.56 14.34 1.22
N THR A 39 -23.74 15.36 1.43
CA THR A 39 -23.80 16.60 0.66
C THR A 39 -22.83 16.68 -0.53
N GLU A 40 -21.70 15.96 -0.55
CA GLU A 40 -20.60 16.21 -1.52
C GLU A 40 -20.54 15.32 -2.76
N ASP A 41 -20.72 14.00 -2.68
CA ASP A 41 -20.73 13.15 -3.89
C ASP A 41 -21.83 13.62 -4.85
N HIS A 42 -22.92 14.17 -4.29
CA HIS A 42 -23.96 14.84 -5.03
C HIS A 42 -23.51 16.19 -5.63
N LEU A 43 -22.68 16.99 -4.95
CA LEU A 43 -22.22 18.31 -5.42
C LEU A 43 -21.11 18.23 -6.48
N ILE A 44 -20.13 17.34 -6.33
CA ILE A 44 -19.07 17.11 -7.33
C ILE A 44 -19.70 16.54 -8.61
N THR A 45 -20.62 15.58 -8.48
CA THR A 45 -21.36 15.01 -9.61
C THR A 45 -22.23 16.07 -10.29
N LYS A 46 -23.03 16.83 -9.52
CA LYS A 46 -23.78 17.98 -10.05
C LYS A 46 -22.89 19.02 -10.72
N SER A 47 -21.68 19.25 -10.21
CA SER A 47 -20.73 20.19 -10.80
C SER A 47 -20.21 19.70 -12.15
N ARG A 48 -19.93 18.40 -12.29
CA ARG A 48 -19.55 17.76 -13.57
C ARG A 48 -20.69 17.82 -14.58
N GLU A 49 -21.91 17.59 -14.15
CA GLU A 49 -23.11 17.65 -15.01
C GLU A 49 -23.42 19.08 -15.46
N ALA A 50 -23.18 20.08 -14.58
CA ALA A 50 -23.48 21.47 -14.87
C ALA A 50 -22.50 22.12 -15.85
N LEU A 51 -21.23 21.69 -15.92
CA LEU A 51 -20.17 22.38 -16.67
C LEU A 51 -19.52 21.52 -17.75
N SER A 52 -19.59 22.01 -19.00
CA SER A 52 -18.78 21.54 -20.12
C SER A 52 -17.67 22.53 -20.43
N LEU A 53 -16.42 22.07 -20.51
CA LEU A 53 -15.26 22.90 -20.84
C LEU A 53 -15.29 23.47 -22.27
N LYS A 54 -16.11 22.91 -23.16
CA LYS A 54 -16.31 23.43 -24.53
C LYS A 54 -17.32 24.59 -24.59
N SER A 55 -17.93 24.95 -23.47
CA SER A 55 -18.92 26.04 -23.38
C SER A 55 -18.28 27.42 -23.25
N ARG A 56 -19.11 28.48 -23.29
CA ARG A 56 -18.69 29.85 -22.99
C ARG A 56 -18.13 30.00 -21.57
N ALA A 57 -18.66 29.25 -20.60
CA ALA A 57 -18.13 29.22 -19.24
C ALA A 57 -16.71 28.62 -19.21
N GLY A 58 -16.46 27.53 -19.95
CA GLY A 58 -15.12 26.96 -20.11
C GLY A 58 -14.11 27.93 -20.72
N PHE A 59 -14.50 28.70 -21.75
CA PHE A 59 -13.65 29.74 -22.33
C PHE A 59 -13.34 30.88 -21.35
N ARG A 60 -14.32 31.29 -20.52
CA ARG A 60 -14.09 32.29 -19.46
C ARG A 60 -13.11 31.79 -18.40
N ILE A 61 -13.21 30.52 -17.99
CA ILE A 61 -12.24 29.89 -17.07
C ILE A 61 -10.84 29.91 -17.67
N PHE A 62 -10.70 29.62 -18.97
CA PHE A 62 -9.42 29.72 -19.67
C PHE A 62 -8.83 31.15 -19.62
N LEU A 63 -9.65 32.18 -19.85
CA LEU A 63 -9.19 33.58 -19.76
C LEU A 63 -8.75 33.97 -18.35
N ILE A 64 -9.49 33.55 -17.31
CA ILE A 64 -9.09 33.73 -15.91
C ILE A 64 -7.73 33.06 -15.66
N MET A 65 -7.55 31.85 -16.17
CA MET A 65 -6.32 31.08 -16.02
C MET A 65 -5.13 31.73 -16.71
N VAL A 66 -5.30 32.32 -17.89
CA VAL A 66 -4.23 33.06 -18.57
C VAL A 66 -3.85 34.32 -17.79
N THR A 67 -4.83 35.12 -17.38
CA THR A 67 -4.56 36.36 -16.64
C THR A 67 -3.89 36.06 -15.30
N MET A 68 -4.43 35.14 -14.49
CA MET A 68 -3.82 34.80 -13.20
C MET A 68 -2.53 34.01 -13.36
N GLY A 69 -2.41 33.18 -14.39
CA GLY A 69 -1.17 32.52 -14.77
C GLY A 69 -0.05 33.54 -15.03
N PHE A 70 -0.31 34.63 -15.74
CA PHE A 70 0.69 35.68 -15.91
C PHE A 70 1.03 36.44 -14.62
N ASN A 71 0.13 36.49 -13.65
CA ASN A 71 0.49 36.95 -12.31
C ASN A 71 1.56 36.03 -11.68
N GLN A 72 1.37 34.71 -11.76
CA GLN A 72 2.38 33.75 -11.30
C GLN A 72 3.67 33.79 -12.12
N ALA A 73 3.58 34.00 -13.43
CA ALA A 73 4.74 34.15 -14.31
C ALA A 73 5.56 35.38 -13.94
N ALA A 74 4.93 36.46 -13.47
CA ALA A 74 5.65 37.63 -12.99
C ALA A 74 6.56 37.30 -11.79
N TYR A 75 6.09 36.46 -10.88
CA TYR A 75 6.90 35.99 -9.76
C TYR A 75 8.07 35.11 -10.22
N GLY A 76 7.84 34.25 -11.22
CA GLY A 76 8.88 33.39 -11.79
C GLY A 76 9.91 34.10 -12.67
N ILE A 77 9.53 35.19 -13.34
CA ILE A 77 10.49 36.05 -14.04
C ILE A 77 11.54 36.53 -13.05
N ASP A 78 11.16 36.99 -11.85
CA ASP A 78 12.13 37.56 -10.92
C ASP A 78 13.29 36.61 -10.59
N TRP A 79 12.94 35.36 -10.29
CA TRP A 79 13.91 34.30 -10.03
C TRP A 79 14.83 34.08 -11.23
N GLY A 80 14.27 34.05 -12.45
CA GLY A 80 15.04 33.93 -13.68
C GLY A 80 15.93 35.15 -13.98
N VAL A 81 15.45 36.37 -13.73
CA VAL A 81 16.22 37.62 -13.89
C VAL A 81 17.43 37.59 -12.98
N ILE A 82 17.23 37.41 -11.68
CA ILE A 82 18.30 37.46 -10.68
C ILE A 82 19.34 36.37 -10.93
N SER A 83 18.91 35.14 -11.21
CA SER A 83 19.81 34.03 -11.54
C SER A 83 20.64 34.33 -12.79
N SER A 84 20.00 34.84 -13.85
CA SER A 84 20.68 35.14 -15.12
C SER A 84 21.65 36.33 -15.01
N ILE A 85 21.27 37.42 -14.36
CA ILE A 85 22.14 38.60 -14.21
C ILE A 85 23.31 38.35 -13.27
N ASN A 86 23.21 37.40 -12.33
CA ASN A 86 24.33 37.11 -11.45
C ASN A 86 25.55 36.57 -12.23
N SER A 87 25.33 35.98 -13.41
CA SER A 87 26.40 35.58 -14.33
C SER A 87 26.96 36.75 -15.18
N ASN A 88 26.33 37.93 -15.13
CA ASN A 88 26.69 39.11 -15.89
C ASN A 88 27.69 39.98 -15.11
N THR A 89 28.91 40.08 -15.62
CA THR A 89 30.00 40.84 -15.02
C THR A 89 29.72 42.35 -14.95
N TYR A 90 29.02 42.92 -15.93
CA TYR A 90 28.69 44.36 -15.95
C TYR A 90 27.80 44.78 -14.78
N TRP A 91 26.95 43.88 -14.28
CA TRP A 91 26.10 44.17 -13.12
C TRP A 91 26.92 44.28 -11.83
N HIS A 92 27.87 43.35 -11.64
CA HIS A 92 28.83 43.34 -10.53
C HIS A 92 29.77 44.53 -10.58
N ASP A 93 30.32 44.84 -11.76
CA ASP A 93 31.25 45.95 -11.97
C ASP A 93 30.57 47.31 -11.74
N TYR A 94 29.32 47.47 -12.18
CA TYR A 94 28.56 48.72 -12.01
C TYR A 94 28.23 49.02 -10.55
N PHE A 95 27.88 48.00 -9.75
CA PHE A 95 27.48 48.17 -8.35
C PHE A 95 28.57 47.88 -7.31
N GLY A 96 29.68 47.25 -7.72
CA GLY A 96 30.84 46.99 -6.87
C GLY A 96 30.64 45.87 -5.84
N PHE A 97 30.12 44.71 -6.24
CA PHE A 97 30.00 43.54 -5.36
C PHE A 97 30.29 42.22 -6.10
N ALA A 98 30.56 41.14 -5.36
CA ALA A 98 30.90 39.81 -5.92
C ALA A 98 29.66 38.94 -6.21
N ASN A 99 29.81 37.95 -7.09
CA ASN A 99 28.75 36.99 -7.48
C ASN A 99 28.27 36.03 -6.37
N SER A 100 28.83 36.16 -5.16
CA SER A 100 28.40 35.50 -3.93
C SER A 100 28.83 36.36 -2.72
N GLY A 101 28.22 36.14 -1.55
CA GLY A 101 28.58 36.82 -0.30
C GLY A 101 27.47 37.68 0.29
N SER A 102 27.83 38.54 1.25
CA SER A 102 26.85 39.26 2.07
C SER A 102 25.97 40.22 1.26
N THR A 103 26.55 40.99 0.32
CA THR A 103 25.80 41.96 -0.49
C THR A 103 24.77 41.29 -1.40
N LEU A 104 25.15 40.25 -2.14
CA LEU A 104 24.21 39.48 -2.98
C LEU A 104 23.15 38.77 -2.12
N GLY A 105 23.56 38.22 -0.97
CA GLY A 105 22.64 37.63 0.00
C GLY A 105 21.58 38.62 0.48
N VAL A 106 21.97 39.88 0.74
CA VAL A 106 21.05 40.96 1.11
C VAL A 106 20.14 41.36 -0.06
N ILE A 107 20.66 41.48 -1.28
CA ILE A 107 19.85 41.77 -2.49
C ILE A 107 18.74 40.73 -2.68
N ASN A 108 19.07 39.45 -2.49
CA ASN A 108 18.12 38.36 -2.62
C ASN A 108 17.13 38.32 -1.44
N ALA A 109 17.63 38.52 -0.21
CA ALA A 109 16.79 38.56 0.99
C ALA A 109 15.82 39.76 1.00
N LEU A 110 16.17 40.90 0.39
CA LEU A 110 15.33 42.11 0.40
C LEU A 110 13.98 41.94 -0.29
N MET A 111 13.89 41.13 -1.34
CA MET A 111 12.59 40.76 -1.91
C MET A 111 11.77 39.98 -0.88
N THR A 112 12.40 39.06 -0.17
CA THR A 112 11.72 38.27 0.86
C THR A 112 11.34 39.11 2.10
N ILE A 113 12.15 40.11 2.48
CA ILE A 113 11.82 41.11 3.50
C ILE A 113 10.61 41.94 3.05
N GLY A 114 10.59 42.38 1.80
CA GLY A 114 9.44 43.04 1.20
C GLY A 114 8.18 42.17 1.27
N ASN A 115 8.33 40.87 0.98
CA ASN A 115 7.24 39.90 1.07
C ASN A 115 6.71 39.78 2.51
N PHE A 116 7.60 39.64 3.49
CA PHE A 116 7.26 39.61 4.92
C PHE A 116 6.50 40.87 5.35
N CYS A 117 6.96 42.06 4.93
CA CYS A 117 6.32 43.33 5.29
C CYS A 117 4.99 43.57 4.55
N GLY A 118 4.85 43.09 3.32
CA GLY A 118 3.62 43.22 2.51
C GLY A 118 2.54 42.23 2.93
N ALA A 119 2.93 41.06 3.45
CA ALA A 119 2.00 39.97 3.74
C ALA A 119 0.82 40.35 4.67
N PRO A 120 0.99 41.11 5.77
CA PRO A 120 -0.14 41.51 6.62
C PRO A 120 -1.23 42.31 5.89
N PHE A 121 -0.84 43.07 4.86
CA PHE A 121 -1.75 43.86 4.03
C PHE A 121 -2.60 43.01 3.08
N LEU A 122 -2.29 41.72 2.93
CA LEU A 122 -3.12 40.79 2.17
C LEU A 122 -4.54 40.67 2.73
N SER A 123 -4.68 40.85 4.05
CA SER A 123 -5.98 40.87 4.74
C SER A 123 -6.94 41.94 4.19
N VAL A 124 -6.42 43.02 3.58
CA VAL A 124 -7.21 44.07 2.92
C VAL A 124 -8.05 43.52 1.77
N ALA A 125 -7.73 42.34 1.23
CA ALA A 125 -8.53 41.63 0.25
C ALA A 125 -9.96 41.34 0.75
N ASP A 126 -10.19 41.21 2.07
CA ASP A 126 -11.53 41.05 2.65
C ASP A 126 -12.34 42.36 2.65
N LYS A 127 -11.68 43.49 2.40
CA LYS A 127 -12.31 44.82 2.32
C LYS A 127 -12.58 45.25 0.88
N ILE A 128 -11.60 45.13 -0.02
CA ILE A 128 -11.67 45.68 -1.38
C ILE A 128 -11.85 44.63 -2.49
N GLY A 129 -11.95 43.35 -2.12
CA GLY A 129 -12.09 42.22 -3.04
C GLY A 129 -10.76 41.63 -3.48
N ARG A 130 -10.79 40.37 -3.95
CA ARG A 130 -9.61 39.63 -4.39
C ARG A 130 -9.03 40.21 -5.67
N ARG A 131 -9.91 40.69 -6.55
CA ARG A 131 -9.52 41.26 -7.85
C ARG A 131 -8.70 42.54 -7.68
N SER A 132 -9.17 43.46 -6.84
CA SER A 132 -8.54 44.77 -6.63
C SER A 132 -7.16 44.66 -5.97
N VAL A 133 -6.98 43.71 -5.03
CA VAL A 133 -5.68 43.50 -4.38
C VAL A 133 -4.65 42.92 -5.35
N ASN A 134 -5.03 41.97 -6.21
CA ASN A 134 -4.13 41.47 -7.26
C ASN A 134 -3.70 42.58 -8.23
N PHE A 135 -4.62 43.49 -8.61
CA PHE A 135 -4.26 44.66 -9.42
C PHE A 135 -3.23 45.54 -8.72
N LEU A 136 -3.43 45.85 -7.43
CA LEU A 136 -2.51 46.67 -6.65
C LEU A 136 -1.12 46.01 -6.53
N GLY A 137 -1.07 44.70 -6.27
CA GLY A 137 0.17 43.93 -6.21
C GLY A 137 0.95 43.96 -7.53
N CYS A 138 0.28 43.71 -8.66
CA CYS A 138 0.89 43.81 -9.98
C CYS A 138 1.35 45.24 -10.30
N PHE A 139 0.57 46.25 -9.95
CA PHE A 139 0.95 47.65 -10.15
C PHE A 139 2.24 48.01 -9.40
N LEU A 140 2.35 47.63 -8.13
CA LEU A 140 3.57 47.82 -7.34
C LEU A 140 4.76 47.05 -7.92
N THR A 141 4.52 45.86 -8.47
CA THR A 141 5.53 45.03 -9.14
C THR A 141 6.07 45.74 -10.40
N ILE A 142 5.23 46.42 -11.18
CA ILE A 142 5.65 47.24 -12.34
C ILE A 142 6.53 48.40 -11.88
N VAL A 143 6.09 49.15 -10.87
CA VAL A 143 6.84 50.28 -10.32
C VAL A 143 8.21 49.82 -9.81
N ALA A 144 8.26 48.70 -9.07
CA ALA A 144 9.50 48.13 -8.58
C ALA A 144 10.45 47.69 -9.70
N SER A 145 9.91 47.13 -10.78
CA SER A 145 10.68 46.71 -11.96
C SER A 145 11.32 47.90 -12.66
N LEU A 146 10.59 49.02 -12.79
CA LEU A 146 11.12 50.28 -13.34
C LEU A 146 12.19 50.90 -12.44
N ILE A 147 11.99 50.90 -11.11
CA ILE A 147 12.99 51.37 -10.14
C ILE A 147 14.29 50.57 -10.27
N GLN A 148 14.21 49.25 -10.41
CA GLN A 148 15.38 48.38 -10.58
C GLN A 148 16.08 48.63 -11.94
N CYS A 149 15.31 48.73 -13.02
CA CYS A 149 15.82 49.00 -14.37
C CYS A 149 16.61 50.32 -14.44
N PHE A 150 16.14 51.37 -13.75
CA PHE A 150 16.75 52.71 -13.78
C PHE A 150 17.59 53.04 -12.55
N ALA A 151 17.93 52.06 -11.71
CA ALA A 151 18.70 52.29 -10.50
C ALA A 151 20.10 52.89 -10.83
N PRO A 152 20.47 54.04 -10.23
CA PRO A 152 21.79 54.64 -10.41
C PRO A 152 22.83 54.09 -9.42
N ASN A 153 22.40 53.41 -8.36
CA ASN A 153 23.27 52.81 -7.35
C ASN A 153 22.57 51.62 -6.68
N VAL A 154 23.36 50.80 -5.96
CA VAL A 154 22.88 49.55 -5.37
C VAL A 154 21.79 49.75 -4.32
N LYS A 155 21.75 50.90 -3.62
CA LYS A 155 20.75 51.19 -2.59
C LYS A 155 19.37 51.41 -3.20
N VAL A 156 19.29 52.13 -4.32
CA VAL A 156 18.03 52.30 -5.08
C VAL A 156 17.58 50.97 -5.67
N PHE A 157 18.53 50.17 -6.16
CA PHE A 157 18.23 48.81 -6.64
C PHE A 157 17.66 47.93 -5.51
N MET A 158 18.29 47.93 -4.33
CA MET A 158 17.84 47.25 -3.12
C MET A 158 16.45 47.72 -2.65
N PHE A 159 16.16 49.02 -2.73
CA PHE A 159 14.82 49.54 -2.47
C PHE A 159 13.80 48.99 -3.47
N GLY A 160 14.17 48.94 -4.76
CA GLY A 160 13.37 48.28 -5.79
C GLY A 160 13.07 46.80 -5.47
N ARG A 161 14.05 46.03 -4.97
CA ARG A 161 13.83 44.65 -4.50
C ARG A 161 12.80 44.58 -3.37
N PHE A 162 12.86 45.48 -2.40
CA PHE A 162 11.90 45.55 -1.30
C PHE A 162 10.48 45.85 -1.80
N VAL A 163 10.31 46.87 -2.66
CA VAL A 163 9.01 47.23 -3.23
C VAL A 163 8.45 46.09 -4.08
N LEU A 164 9.30 45.38 -4.83
CA LEU A 164 8.92 44.20 -5.59
C LEU A 164 8.34 43.13 -4.67
N GLY A 165 9.08 42.79 -3.60
CA GLY A 165 8.63 41.85 -2.57
C GLY A 165 7.28 42.22 -1.98
N PHE A 166 7.12 43.50 -1.60
CA PHE A 166 5.87 44.02 -1.06
C PHE A 166 4.71 43.89 -2.04
N GLY A 167 4.94 44.21 -3.33
CA GLY A 167 3.94 44.03 -4.39
C GLY A 167 3.55 42.57 -4.60
N THR A 168 4.53 41.67 -4.66
CA THR A 168 4.28 40.23 -4.83
C THR A 168 3.52 39.62 -3.66
N ALA A 169 3.72 40.12 -2.43
CA ALA A 169 2.99 39.66 -1.24
C ALA A 169 1.48 39.86 -1.38
N LEU A 170 1.06 40.92 -2.08
CA LEU A 170 -0.35 41.28 -2.27
C LEU A 170 -1.04 40.42 -3.35
N CYS A 171 -0.29 39.73 -4.20
CA CYS A 171 -0.86 38.91 -5.27
C CYS A 171 -1.53 37.64 -4.72
N THR A 172 -2.81 37.72 -4.31
CA THR A 172 -3.65 36.57 -3.87
C THR A 172 -4.06 35.62 -4.99
N SER A 173 -3.21 35.39 -6.01
CA SER A 173 -3.64 34.70 -7.24
C SER A 173 -4.02 33.24 -7.02
N SER A 174 -3.30 32.50 -6.15
CA SER A 174 -3.63 31.10 -5.81
C SER A 174 -4.97 30.99 -5.06
N GLN A 175 -5.18 31.86 -4.06
CA GLN A 175 -6.44 31.95 -3.32
C GLN A 175 -7.61 32.34 -4.25
N TYR A 176 -7.40 33.36 -5.08
CA TYR A 176 -8.42 33.83 -6.01
C TYR A 176 -8.85 32.73 -6.97
N ILE A 177 -7.89 32.01 -7.59
CA ILE A 177 -8.19 30.88 -8.48
C ILE A 177 -8.96 29.79 -7.76
N ALA A 178 -8.54 29.39 -6.56
CA ALA A 178 -9.24 28.37 -5.79
C ALA A 178 -10.70 28.77 -5.46
N GLU A 179 -10.95 30.07 -5.26
CA GLU A 179 -12.28 30.63 -4.99
C GLU A 179 -13.12 30.88 -6.26
N VAL A 180 -12.56 30.86 -7.47
CA VAL A 180 -13.34 31.03 -8.73
C VAL A 180 -13.34 29.78 -9.60
N ALA A 181 -12.66 28.71 -9.17
CA ALA A 181 -12.69 27.42 -9.83
C ALA A 181 -13.90 26.57 -9.40
N PRO A 182 -14.52 25.84 -10.34
CA PRO A 182 -15.49 24.80 -10.00
C PRO A 182 -14.85 23.67 -9.17
N PRO A 183 -15.56 23.07 -8.19
CA PRO A 183 -15.00 22.09 -7.26
C PRO A 183 -14.31 20.90 -7.93
N HIS A 184 -14.92 20.33 -8.98
CA HIS A 184 -14.44 19.09 -9.62
C HIS A 184 -13.15 19.24 -10.46
N ILE A 185 -12.73 20.47 -10.80
CA ILE A 185 -11.49 20.76 -11.57
C ILE A 185 -10.53 21.68 -10.81
N ARG A 186 -10.83 22.04 -9.56
CA ARG A 186 -10.07 22.99 -8.76
C ARG A 186 -8.58 22.63 -8.66
N GLY A 187 -8.24 21.38 -8.34
CA GLY A 187 -6.85 20.96 -8.18
C GLY A 187 -6.04 21.03 -9.48
N HIS A 188 -6.64 20.67 -10.62
CA HIS A 188 -5.99 20.81 -11.93
C HIS A 188 -5.72 22.28 -12.29
N ILE A 189 -6.72 23.15 -12.09
CA ILE A 189 -6.61 24.58 -12.40
C ILE A 189 -5.52 25.24 -11.54
N VAL A 190 -5.50 24.99 -10.23
CA VAL A 190 -4.47 25.53 -9.33
C VAL A 190 -3.08 24.95 -9.64
N GLY A 191 -2.99 23.67 -10.01
CA GLY A 191 -1.73 23.03 -10.42
C GLY A 191 -1.16 23.63 -11.70
N ILE A 192 -2.00 23.83 -12.74
CA ILE A 192 -1.60 24.47 -14.00
C ILE A 192 -1.16 25.91 -13.76
N PHE A 193 -1.85 26.65 -12.89
CA PHE A 193 -1.45 27.99 -12.49
C PHE A 193 -0.03 28.01 -11.92
N GLY A 194 0.33 27.02 -11.08
CA GLY A 194 1.68 26.88 -10.56
C GLY A 194 2.76 26.75 -11.64
N ALA A 195 2.45 26.09 -12.77
CA ALA A 195 3.39 25.91 -13.87
C ALA A 195 3.74 27.23 -14.60
N PHE A 196 2.86 28.24 -14.55
CA PHE A 196 3.15 29.55 -15.15
C PHE A 196 4.32 30.27 -14.50
N PHE A 197 4.68 29.92 -13.26
CA PHE A 197 5.93 30.37 -12.65
C PHE A 197 7.12 30.08 -13.58
N GLN A 198 7.18 28.86 -14.13
CA GLN A 198 8.27 28.49 -15.02
C GLN A 198 8.14 29.09 -16.42
N VAL A 199 6.94 29.41 -16.89
CA VAL A 199 6.77 30.17 -18.14
C VAL A 199 7.48 31.52 -18.03
N GLY A 200 7.33 32.20 -16.89
CA GLY A 200 8.06 33.43 -16.59
C GLY A 200 9.58 33.22 -16.57
N SER A 201 10.04 32.25 -15.78
CA SER A 201 11.47 31.97 -15.65
C SER A 201 12.13 31.55 -16.98
N LEU A 202 11.48 30.70 -17.78
CA LEU A 202 11.95 30.26 -19.09
C LEU A 202 12.06 31.41 -20.09
N ALA A 203 11.02 32.26 -20.16
CA ALA A 203 10.99 33.39 -21.08
C ALA A 203 12.18 34.30 -20.83
N ILE A 204 12.46 34.63 -19.56
CA ILE A 204 13.56 35.54 -19.26
C ILE A 204 14.94 34.87 -19.42
N VAL A 205 15.13 33.63 -18.99
CA VAL A 205 16.43 32.94 -19.16
C VAL A 205 16.79 32.83 -20.65
N GLY A 206 15.82 32.49 -21.49
CA GLY A 206 16.01 32.43 -22.95
C GLY A 206 16.31 33.79 -23.57
N ILE A 207 15.62 34.86 -23.16
CA ILE A 207 15.90 36.22 -23.63
C ILE A 207 17.29 36.68 -23.16
N MET A 208 17.67 36.40 -21.91
CA MET A 208 18.94 36.80 -21.34
C MET A 208 20.12 36.09 -21.98
N MET A 209 19.96 34.84 -22.42
CA MET A 209 20.95 34.17 -23.27
C MET A 209 21.26 34.97 -24.54
N GLY A 210 20.25 35.53 -25.19
CA GLY A 210 20.43 36.39 -26.37
C GLY A 210 21.16 37.70 -26.07
N PHE A 211 21.01 38.22 -24.85
CA PHE A 211 21.68 39.45 -24.40
C PHE A 211 23.08 39.24 -23.81
N THR A 212 23.57 37.99 -23.73
CA THR A 212 24.94 37.70 -23.24
C THR A 212 26.05 38.34 -24.08
N HIS A 213 25.79 38.59 -25.37
CA HIS A 213 26.73 39.24 -26.27
C HIS A 213 26.64 40.77 -26.27
N TRP A 214 25.71 41.36 -25.50
CA TRP A 214 25.53 42.80 -25.46
C TRP A 214 26.50 43.44 -24.45
N GLU A 215 27.58 44.03 -24.95
CA GLU A 215 28.61 44.70 -24.14
C GLU A 215 28.17 46.09 -23.63
N SER A 216 27.10 46.15 -22.84
CA SER A 216 26.57 47.39 -22.26
C SER A 216 25.85 47.14 -20.93
N ASN A 217 25.70 48.19 -20.11
CA ASN A 217 24.84 48.15 -18.92
C ASN A 217 23.37 47.85 -19.25
N TRP A 218 22.95 48.01 -20.51
CA TRP A 218 21.63 47.58 -20.97
C TRP A 218 21.42 46.07 -20.96
N SER A 219 22.50 45.27 -20.95
CA SER A 219 22.44 43.81 -20.88
C SER A 219 21.71 43.26 -19.65
N TRP A 220 21.77 43.97 -18.51
CA TRP A 220 21.03 43.59 -17.30
C TRP A 220 19.80 44.47 -17.05
N ARG A 221 19.81 45.75 -17.47
CA ARG A 221 18.66 46.66 -17.26
C ARG A 221 17.41 46.23 -18.02
N VAL A 222 17.58 45.76 -19.25
CA VAL A 222 16.46 45.30 -20.10
C VAL A 222 15.69 44.14 -19.47
N ALA A 223 16.36 43.31 -18.66
CA ALA A 223 15.74 42.19 -17.95
C ALA A 223 14.64 42.66 -16.98
N PHE A 224 14.92 43.74 -16.25
CA PHE A 224 13.97 44.36 -15.33
C PHE A 224 12.84 45.11 -16.06
N LEU A 225 13.10 45.62 -17.27
CA LEU A 225 12.02 46.19 -18.09
C LEU A 225 11.06 45.09 -18.57
N ILE A 226 11.60 43.94 -19.00
CA ILE A 226 10.82 42.77 -19.42
C ILE A 226 10.02 42.20 -18.24
N GLN A 227 10.54 42.29 -17.01
CA GLN A 227 9.83 41.88 -15.80
C GLN A 227 8.50 42.60 -15.58
N ALA A 228 8.33 43.81 -16.10
CA ALA A 228 7.08 44.54 -16.01
C ALA A 228 5.98 44.02 -16.98
N ILE A 229 6.32 43.24 -18.01
CA ILE A 229 5.39 42.85 -19.09
C ILE A 229 4.21 42.01 -18.57
N PHE A 230 4.48 40.95 -17.80
CA PHE A 230 3.40 40.11 -17.29
C PHE A 230 2.51 40.82 -16.26
N PRO A 231 3.04 41.52 -15.24
CA PRO A 231 2.23 42.36 -14.36
C PRO A 231 1.38 43.39 -15.11
N PHE A 232 1.94 44.02 -16.15
CA PHE A 232 1.21 44.98 -16.97
C PHE A 232 0.02 44.33 -17.68
N PHE A 233 0.22 43.15 -18.29
CA PHE A 233 -0.86 42.39 -18.90
C PHE A 233 -1.96 42.07 -17.88
N VAL A 234 -1.59 41.66 -16.66
CA VAL A 234 -2.56 41.40 -15.59
C VAL A 234 -3.35 42.65 -15.26
N CYS A 235 -2.69 43.79 -15.03
CA CYS A 235 -3.36 45.06 -14.76
C CYS A 235 -4.38 45.45 -15.85
N VAL A 236 -4.05 45.22 -17.12
CA VAL A 236 -4.95 45.51 -18.25
C VAL A 236 -6.12 44.53 -18.32
N THR A 237 -5.89 43.24 -18.11
CA THR A 237 -6.88 42.19 -18.38
C THR A 237 -7.74 41.79 -17.19
N ILE A 238 -7.29 42.04 -15.95
CA ILE A 238 -7.95 41.57 -14.73
C ILE A 238 -9.40 42.07 -14.58
N TYR A 239 -9.71 43.30 -14.96
CA TYR A 239 -11.10 43.80 -14.87
C TYR A 239 -12.01 43.30 -15.99
N TRP A 240 -11.43 42.84 -17.10
CA TRP A 240 -12.17 42.37 -18.27
C TRP A 240 -12.51 40.89 -18.17
N PHE A 241 -11.55 40.08 -17.70
CA PHE A 241 -11.67 38.62 -17.74
C PHE A 241 -11.92 37.98 -16.37
N CYS A 242 -11.53 38.65 -15.28
CA CYS A 242 -11.60 38.09 -13.93
C CYS A 242 -12.82 38.64 -13.18
N PRO A 243 -13.83 37.81 -12.83
CA PRO A 243 -14.92 38.21 -11.96
C PRO A 243 -14.44 38.38 -10.51
N GLU A 244 -15.25 38.98 -9.64
CA GLU A 244 -14.93 38.95 -8.20
C GLU A 244 -15.31 37.57 -7.61
N SER A 245 -14.65 37.15 -6.54
CA SER A 245 -14.90 35.86 -5.89
C SER A 245 -16.35 35.73 -5.40
N PRO A 246 -17.06 34.62 -5.71
CA PRO A 246 -18.42 34.40 -5.23
C PRO A 246 -18.46 34.24 -3.71
N ARG A 247 -17.39 33.70 -3.10
CA ARG A 247 -17.27 33.55 -1.65
C ARG A 247 -17.12 34.92 -0.96
N TYR A 248 -16.34 35.82 -1.56
CA TYR A 248 -16.25 37.22 -1.12
C TYR A 248 -17.60 37.95 -1.23
N MET A 249 -18.36 37.72 -2.32
CA MET A 249 -19.68 38.33 -2.49
C MET A 249 -20.68 37.88 -1.42
N ILE A 250 -20.72 36.58 -1.09
CA ILE A 250 -21.58 36.03 -0.05
C ILE A 250 -21.20 36.58 1.34
N MET A 251 -19.90 36.67 1.64
CA MET A 251 -19.39 37.30 2.86
C MET A 251 -19.79 38.78 3.00
N LYS A 252 -20.06 39.48 1.89
CA LYS A 252 -20.59 40.86 1.87
C LYS A 252 -22.12 40.95 1.83
N GLY A 253 -22.81 39.82 1.95
CA GLY A 253 -24.28 39.74 1.85
C GLY A 253 -24.83 39.91 0.43
N GLN A 254 -23.99 39.88 -0.60
CA GLN A 254 -24.38 40.09 -2.00
C GLN A 254 -24.79 38.78 -2.70
N ARG A 255 -25.79 38.07 -2.15
CA ARG A 255 -26.21 36.73 -2.61
C ARG A 255 -26.60 36.69 -4.09
N GLU A 256 -27.35 37.66 -4.60
CA GLU A 256 -27.78 37.67 -6.02
C GLU A 256 -26.61 37.85 -7.01
N LYS A 257 -25.60 38.65 -6.63
CA LYS A 257 -24.40 38.81 -7.45
C LYS A 257 -23.56 37.54 -7.45
N ALA A 258 -23.48 36.85 -6.31
CA ALA A 258 -22.83 35.55 -6.22
C ALA A 258 -23.56 34.50 -7.07
N ARG A 259 -24.90 34.45 -7.02
CA ARG A 259 -25.73 33.57 -7.85
C ARG A 259 -25.47 33.76 -9.34
N THR A 260 -25.45 35.01 -9.78
CA THR A 260 -25.17 35.37 -11.18
C THR A 260 -23.74 35.00 -11.60
N MET A 261 -22.76 35.15 -10.70
CA MET A 261 -21.37 34.77 -10.97
C MET A 261 -21.24 33.24 -11.09
N ILE A 262 -21.80 32.48 -10.14
CA ILE A 262 -21.74 31.02 -10.14
C ILE A 262 -22.45 30.47 -11.39
N SER A 263 -23.64 30.97 -11.75
CA SER A 263 -24.30 30.50 -12.97
C SER A 263 -23.47 30.79 -14.23
N LYS A 264 -22.87 31.98 -14.32
CA LYS A 264 -22.14 32.40 -15.51
C LYS A 264 -20.78 31.70 -15.72
N TYR A 265 -20.13 31.28 -14.64
CA TYR A 265 -18.77 30.73 -14.68
C TYR A 265 -18.70 29.24 -14.31
N PHE A 266 -19.70 28.71 -13.59
CA PHE A 266 -19.67 27.33 -13.08
C PHE A 266 -20.73 26.45 -13.76
N THR A 267 -21.64 27.01 -14.57
CA THR A 267 -22.61 26.22 -15.35
C THR A 267 -22.57 26.58 -16.83
N SER A 268 -22.91 25.62 -17.68
CA SER A 268 -23.00 25.80 -19.14
C SER A 268 -24.31 26.45 -19.56
N SER A 269 -25.36 26.32 -18.74
CA SER A 269 -26.70 26.87 -18.98
C SER A 269 -26.76 28.37 -18.73
N GLU A 270 -25.83 28.93 -17.96
CA GLU A 270 -25.85 30.31 -17.43
C GLU A 270 -27.11 30.64 -16.62
N ASP A 271 -27.92 29.64 -16.26
CA ASP A 271 -29.19 29.81 -15.52
C ASP A 271 -28.95 30.05 -14.02
N PRO A 272 -29.35 31.21 -13.47
CA PRO A 272 -29.25 31.51 -12.04
C PRO A 272 -30.04 30.55 -11.15
N ASN A 273 -31.10 29.92 -11.66
CA ASN A 273 -31.99 29.03 -10.90
C ASN A 273 -31.56 27.55 -10.99
N HIS A 274 -30.43 27.25 -11.61
CA HIS A 274 -29.95 25.89 -11.76
C HIS A 274 -29.71 25.25 -10.36
N PRO A 275 -30.16 24.01 -10.10
CA PRO A 275 -30.10 23.39 -8.75
C PRO A 275 -28.71 23.36 -8.11
N PHE A 276 -27.66 23.24 -8.93
CA PHE A 276 -26.27 23.32 -8.49
C PHE A 276 -25.91 24.69 -7.87
N VAL A 277 -26.44 25.79 -8.42
CA VAL A 277 -26.14 27.15 -7.96
C VAL A 277 -26.70 27.37 -6.55
N GLU A 278 -27.95 26.96 -6.31
CA GLU A 278 -28.56 27.00 -4.98
C GLU A 278 -27.78 26.16 -3.96
N THR A 279 -27.43 24.93 -4.34
CA THR A 279 -26.70 24.02 -3.44
C THR A 279 -25.33 24.61 -3.04
N MET A 280 -24.64 25.25 -4.00
CA MET A 280 -23.34 25.88 -3.73
C MET A 280 -23.45 27.12 -2.84
N ILE A 281 -24.48 27.95 -3.02
CA ILE A 281 -24.70 29.12 -2.15
C ILE A 281 -25.01 28.65 -0.73
N ALA A 282 -25.91 27.68 -0.57
CA ALA A 282 -26.30 27.13 0.72
C ALA A 282 -25.10 26.59 1.51
N GLN A 283 -24.19 25.85 0.86
CA GLN A 283 -22.96 25.36 1.50
C GLN A 283 -22.02 26.49 1.95
N ILE A 284 -21.86 27.53 1.12
CA ILE A 284 -21.01 28.67 1.49
C ILE A 284 -21.63 29.42 2.67
N ASP A 285 -22.95 29.63 2.68
CA ASP A 285 -23.67 30.26 3.79
C ASP A 285 -23.56 29.43 5.08
N GLU A 286 -23.77 28.11 5.00
CA GLU A 286 -23.63 27.19 6.12
C GLU A 286 -22.22 27.30 6.73
N SER A 287 -21.16 27.24 5.90
CA SER A 287 -19.77 27.36 6.38
C SER A 287 -19.47 28.66 7.13
N ILE A 288 -20.14 29.75 6.77
CA ILE A 288 -20.01 31.05 7.43
C ILE A 288 -20.75 31.03 8.78
N GLU A 289 -21.92 30.39 8.84
CA GLU A 289 -22.77 30.28 10.04
C GLU A 289 -22.20 29.31 11.08
N THR A 290 -21.60 28.18 10.67
CA THR A 290 -21.01 27.18 11.60
C THR A 290 -19.62 27.56 12.13
N SER A 291 -18.90 28.45 11.44
CA SER A 291 -17.53 28.83 11.82
C SER A 291 -17.49 29.41 13.24
N ALA A 292 -16.85 28.69 14.17
CA ALA A 292 -16.76 29.04 15.60
C ALA A 292 -16.04 30.38 15.91
N VAL A 293 -15.45 30.99 14.90
CA VAL A 293 -14.47 32.07 15.01
C VAL A 293 -15.10 33.47 14.85
N GLY A 294 -16.24 33.57 14.15
CA GLY A 294 -16.91 34.83 13.83
C GLY A 294 -16.07 35.80 12.98
N PHE A 295 -16.71 36.74 12.29
CA PHE A 295 -16.00 37.73 11.48
C PHE A 295 -15.42 38.85 12.38
N ARG A 296 -14.11 38.77 12.68
CA ARG A 296 -13.38 39.85 13.38
C ARG A 296 -12.70 40.81 12.42
N ALA A 297 -12.34 42.01 12.92
CA ALA A 297 -11.68 43.09 12.17
C ALA A 297 -10.56 42.61 11.22
N VAL A 298 -10.38 43.33 10.10
CA VAL A 298 -9.46 42.97 9.00
C VAL A 298 -8.04 42.67 9.48
N TRP A 299 -7.54 43.37 10.50
CA TRP A 299 -6.19 43.24 11.05
C TRP A 299 -6.10 42.43 12.36
N ASP A 300 -7.14 41.70 12.75
CA ASP A 300 -7.09 40.88 13.96
C ASP A 300 -6.48 39.49 13.71
N PHE A 301 -5.17 39.37 13.94
CA PHE A 301 -4.41 38.10 13.85
C PHE A 301 -4.42 37.29 15.15
N ARG A 302 -4.95 37.81 16.26
CA ARG A 302 -4.99 37.09 17.56
C ARG A 302 -5.75 35.78 17.48
N VAL A 303 -6.65 35.69 16.51
CA VAL A 303 -7.44 34.51 16.18
C VAL A 303 -6.59 33.25 15.95
N PHE A 304 -5.40 33.40 15.34
CA PHE A 304 -4.50 32.28 15.03
C PHE A 304 -3.77 31.71 16.25
N PHE A 305 -3.83 32.41 17.39
CA PHE A 305 -3.23 31.99 18.66
C PHE A 305 -4.26 31.41 19.64
N THR A 306 -5.52 31.28 19.20
CA THR A 306 -6.56 30.61 20.00
C THR A 306 -6.40 29.09 19.94
N LYS A 307 -6.86 28.36 20.96
CA LYS A 307 -6.81 26.89 20.96
C LYS A 307 -7.54 26.26 19.76
N ALA A 308 -8.60 26.90 19.26
CA ALA A 308 -9.38 26.41 18.12
C ALA A 308 -8.61 26.46 16.79
N VAL A 309 -7.72 27.45 16.59
CA VAL A 309 -7.00 27.65 15.32
C VAL A 309 -5.50 27.31 15.44
N GLY A 310 -4.98 27.18 16.66
CA GLY A 310 -3.55 27.02 16.94
C GLY A 310 -2.90 25.85 16.21
N PHE A 311 -3.60 24.72 16.07
CA PHE A 311 -3.07 23.57 15.32
C PHE A 311 -3.00 23.85 13.81
N ARG A 312 -4.02 24.50 13.20
CA ARG A 312 -3.97 24.97 11.80
C ARG A 312 -2.79 25.92 11.58
N THR A 313 -2.61 26.88 12.47
CA THR A 313 -1.49 27.84 12.44
C THR A 313 -0.14 27.13 12.50
N PHE A 314 -0.02 26.11 13.35
CA PHE A 314 1.20 25.33 13.51
C PHE A 314 1.55 24.52 12.25
N VAL A 315 0.56 23.86 11.63
CA VAL A 315 0.75 23.17 10.35
C VAL A 315 1.18 24.15 9.25
N LEU A 316 0.52 25.32 9.16
CA LEU A 316 0.89 26.36 8.19
C LEU A 316 2.32 26.86 8.39
N LEU A 317 2.73 27.13 9.63
CA LEU A 317 4.09 27.54 9.97
C LEU A 317 5.11 26.50 9.49
N LEU A 318 4.93 25.23 9.87
CA LEU A 318 5.84 24.16 9.47
C LEU A 318 5.90 23.99 7.96
N TYR A 319 4.75 24.07 7.28
CA TYR A 319 4.67 23.96 5.83
C TYR A 319 5.35 25.15 5.12
N SER A 320 5.24 26.38 5.65
CA SER A 320 5.94 27.56 5.10
C SER A 320 7.47 27.40 5.16
N ILE A 321 8.00 26.96 6.29
CA ILE A 321 9.44 26.72 6.45
C ILE A 321 9.85 25.53 5.57
N PHE A 322 8.99 24.51 5.45
CA PHE A 322 9.22 23.38 4.57
C PHE A 322 9.48 23.80 3.14
N GLN A 323 8.57 24.62 2.63
CA GLN A 323 8.63 25.09 1.26
C GLN A 323 9.91 25.89 0.95
N GLN A 324 10.37 26.70 1.90
CA GLN A 324 11.54 27.56 1.68
C GLN A 324 12.85 26.80 1.78
N TRP A 325 12.94 25.78 2.63
CA TRP A 325 14.22 25.14 2.98
C TRP A 325 14.38 23.74 2.38
N ASN A 326 13.70 23.42 1.28
CA ASN A 326 13.83 22.10 0.63
C ASN A 326 15.10 21.96 -0.27
N GLY A 327 15.87 23.04 -0.46
CA GLY A 327 17.07 23.09 -1.31
C GLY A 327 16.85 23.71 -2.70
N GLY A 328 15.61 24.02 -3.09
CA GLY A 328 15.28 24.64 -4.38
C GLY A 328 15.88 26.05 -4.55
N GLY A 329 16.11 26.80 -3.47
CA GLY A 329 16.73 28.12 -3.52
C GLY A 329 18.16 28.11 -4.07
N ILE A 330 18.92 27.02 -3.86
CA ILE A 330 20.26 26.87 -4.46
C ILE A 330 20.14 26.85 -5.99
N ILE A 331 19.19 26.08 -6.52
CA ILE A 331 19.00 25.92 -7.96
C ILE A 331 18.40 27.18 -8.58
N GLY A 332 17.43 27.79 -7.88
CA GLY A 332 16.71 28.93 -8.42
C GLY A 332 17.49 30.26 -8.39
N LEU A 333 18.32 30.50 -7.37
CA LEU A 333 18.99 31.79 -7.17
C LEU A 333 20.52 31.72 -7.12
N TYR A 334 21.10 30.54 -6.85
CA TYR A 334 22.53 30.36 -6.60
C TYR A 334 23.16 29.26 -7.46
N MET A 335 22.59 28.97 -8.64
CA MET A 335 23.08 27.92 -9.54
C MET A 335 24.49 28.22 -10.06
N ASP A 336 24.77 29.46 -10.46
CA ASP A 336 26.10 29.88 -10.93
C ASP A 336 27.21 29.59 -9.90
N PRO A 337 27.14 30.09 -8.65
CA PRO A 337 28.17 29.77 -7.66
C PRO A 337 28.17 28.28 -7.26
N ALA A 338 27.04 27.58 -7.32
CA ALA A 338 27.00 26.14 -7.06
C ALA A 338 27.76 25.34 -8.15
N LEU A 339 27.57 25.66 -9.43
CA LEU A 339 28.26 25.00 -10.55
C LEU A 339 29.77 25.31 -10.57
N GLN A 340 30.16 26.51 -10.12
CA GLN A 340 31.58 26.85 -9.96
C GLN A 340 32.31 25.94 -8.95
N THR A 341 31.62 25.46 -7.90
CA THR A 341 32.24 24.52 -6.93
C THR A 341 32.64 23.17 -7.52
N ILE A 342 32.03 22.78 -8.65
CA ILE A 342 32.32 21.54 -9.37
C ILE A 342 33.09 21.78 -10.69
N GLY A 343 33.65 22.98 -10.87
CA GLY A 343 34.53 23.31 -11.99
C GLY A 343 33.84 23.73 -13.28
N ILE A 344 32.52 24.00 -13.27
CA ILE A 344 31.79 24.51 -14.44
C ILE A 344 31.72 26.04 -14.34
N THR A 345 32.55 26.71 -15.13
CA THR A 345 32.71 28.19 -15.10
C THR A 345 32.38 28.89 -16.41
N LYS A 346 32.12 28.14 -17.49
CA LYS A 346 31.77 28.71 -18.79
C LYS A 346 30.34 29.28 -18.75
N LYS A 347 30.19 30.56 -19.06
CA LYS A 347 28.90 31.29 -19.02
C LYS A 347 27.78 30.58 -19.80
N LEU A 348 28.05 30.17 -21.04
CA LEU A 348 27.05 29.48 -21.89
C LEU A 348 26.65 28.11 -21.33
N ASP A 349 27.59 27.37 -20.72
CA ASP A 349 27.29 26.07 -20.11
C ASP A 349 26.40 26.25 -18.86
N VAL A 350 26.72 27.22 -18.00
CA VAL A 350 25.93 27.56 -16.80
C VAL A 350 24.51 28.00 -17.18
N LEU A 351 24.38 28.88 -18.16
CA LEU A 351 23.08 29.34 -18.67
C LEU A 351 22.31 28.19 -19.33
N GLY A 352 22.97 27.34 -20.11
CA GLY A 352 22.35 26.18 -20.77
C GLY A 352 21.81 25.15 -19.78
N ILE A 353 22.58 24.83 -18.74
CA ILE A 353 22.13 23.97 -17.64
C ILE A 353 20.94 24.61 -16.91
N THR A 354 21.03 25.91 -16.61
CA THR A 354 19.93 26.62 -15.94
C THR A 354 18.65 26.60 -16.79
N LEU A 355 18.74 26.87 -18.09
CA LEU A 355 17.61 26.80 -19.01
C LEU A 355 16.99 25.39 -19.05
N GLY A 356 17.83 24.36 -19.15
CA GLY A 356 17.36 22.98 -19.17
C GLY A 356 16.71 22.55 -17.85
N LEU A 357 17.22 22.99 -16.70
CA LEU A 357 16.61 22.73 -15.39
C LEU A 357 15.25 23.44 -15.26
N THR A 358 15.14 24.68 -15.71
CA THR A 358 13.87 25.42 -15.72
C THR A 358 12.85 24.76 -16.66
N ALA A 359 13.28 24.28 -17.84
CA ALA A 359 12.43 23.58 -18.80
C ALA A 359 11.94 22.25 -18.24
N THR A 360 12.83 21.51 -17.58
CA THR A 360 12.49 20.27 -16.88
C THR A 360 11.45 20.53 -15.80
N TYR A 361 11.65 21.55 -14.97
CA TYR A 361 10.69 21.88 -13.92
C TYR A 361 9.32 22.28 -14.49
N PHE A 362 9.26 22.98 -15.63
CA PHE A 362 8.01 23.32 -16.29
C PHE A 362 7.22 22.07 -16.69
N VAL A 363 7.85 21.16 -17.45
CA VAL A 363 7.22 19.92 -17.93
C VAL A 363 6.73 19.08 -16.76
N PHE A 364 7.58 18.90 -15.75
CA PHE A 364 7.25 18.05 -14.62
C PHE A 364 6.29 18.71 -13.62
N THR A 365 6.15 20.04 -13.59
CA THR A 365 5.09 20.71 -12.83
C THR A 365 3.72 20.49 -13.48
N LEU A 366 3.64 20.52 -14.83
CA LEU A 366 2.41 20.16 -15.54
C LEU A 366 2.03 18.70 -15.31
N PHE A 367 3.04 17.82 -15.33
CA PHE A 367 2.84 16.42 -14.96
C PHE A 367 2.34 16.27 -13.51
N GLY A 368 2.95 16.97 -12.56
CA GLY A 368 2.51 17.02 -11.17
C GLY A 368 1.05 17.49 -11.03
N ALA A 369 0.66 18.50 -11.82
CA ALA A 369 -0.70 19.04 -11.83
C ALA A 369 -1.72 18.04 -12.41
N TYR A 370 -1.28 17.11 -13.24
CA TYR A 370 -2.10 16.03 -13.76
C TYR A 370 -2.29 14.92 -12.72
N ILE A 371 -1.22 14.48 -12.05
CA ILE A 371 -1.31 13.37 -11.08
C ILE A 371 -1.95 13.73 -9.76
N ILE A 372 -2.03 15.02 -9.43
CA ILE A 372 -2.57 15.53 -8.17
C ILE A 372 -3.98 15.01 -7.86
N GLU A 373 -4.82 14.74 -8.86
CA GLU A 373 -6.20 14.26 -8.63
C GLU A 373 -6.32 12.73 -8.53
N TYR A 374 -5.21 12.01 -8.70
CA TYR A 374 -5.13 10.55 -8.66
C TYR A 374 -4.51 10.02 -7.38
N PHE A 375 -3.66 10.80 -6.73
CA PHE A 375 -3.00 10.43 -5.50
C PHE A 375 -3.45 11.31 -4.33
N ARG A 376 -3.31 10.74 -3.14
CA ARG A 376 -3.44 11.44 -1.87
C ARG A 376 -2.36 12.52 -1.74
N ARG A 377 -2.73 13.66 -1.16
CA ARG A 377 -1.82 14.83 -1.01
C ARG A 377 -0.62 14.45 -0.16
N ARG A 378 -0.87 13.74 0.94
CA ARG A 378 0.17 13.34 1.90
C ARG A 378 1.15 12.33 1.31
N THR A 379 0.67 11.41 0.46
CA THR A 379 1.52 10.48 -0.30
C THR A 379 2.46 11.21 -1.25
N LEU A 380 1.96 12.21 -1.99
CA LEU A 380 2.79 13.01 -2.89
C LEU A 380 3.89 13.76 -2.12
N ILE A 381 3.58 14.33 -0.95
CA ILE A 381 4.56 15.01 -0.09
C ILE A 381 5.65 14.03 0.37
N PHE A 382 5.30 12.82 0.83
CA PHE A 382 6.28 11.83 1.29
C PHE A 382 7.18 11.31 0.17
N VAL A 383 6.58 10.92 -0.96
CA VAL A 383 7.34 10.46 -2.13
C VAL A 383 8.28 11.56 -2.61
N GLY A 384 7.80 12.79 -2.68
CA GLY A 384 8.61 13.95 -3.06
C GLY A 384 9.81 14.17 -2.13
N LEU A 385 9.61 14.12 -0.81
CA LEU A 385 10.66 14.27 0.20
C LEU A 385 11.72 13.18 0.10
N ILE A 386 11.31 11.91 0.02
CA ILE A 386 12.24 10.78 -0.11
C ILE A 386 13.10 10.93 -1.36
N CYS A 387 12.48 11.21 -2.51
CA CYS A 387 13.20 11.39 -3.76
C CYS A 387 14.17 12.59 -3.74
N ILE A 388 13.77 13.70 -3.11
CA ILE A 388 14.65 14.86 -2.90
C ILE A 388 15.86 14.49 -2.04
N ILE A 389 15.67 13.76 -0.94
CA ILE A 389 16.75 13.32 -0.04
C ILE A 389 17.75 12.44 -0.81
N VAL A 390 17.26 11.48 -1.60
CA VAL A 390 18.10 10.60 -2.42
C VAL A 390 18.91 11.42 -3.43
N ALA A 391 18.25 12.29 -4.19
CA ALA A 391 18.92 13.12 -5.20
C ALA A 391 19.96 14.06 -4.57
N GLN A 392 19.66 14.71 -3.44
CA GLN A 392 20.60 15.58 -2.74
C GLN A 392 21.79 14.80 -2.15
N THR A 393 21.55 13.59 -1.66
CA THR A 393 22.61 12.69 -1.18
C THR A 393 23.56 12.35 -2.32
N ALA A 394 23.01 12.00 -3.49
CA ALA A 394 23.81 11.73 -4.69
C ALA A 394 24.61 12.97 -5.14
N VAL A 395 23.99 14.16 -5.21
CA VAL A 395 24.68 15.43 -5.51
C VAL A 395 25.82 15.69 -4.52
N THR A 396 25.61 15.44 -3.22
CA THR A 396 26.62 15.65 -2.19
C THR A 396 27.82 14.72 -2.38
N ILE A 397 27.56 13.42 -2.64
CA ILE A 397 28.59 12.40 -2.83
C ILE A 397 29.40 12.68 -4.10
N THR A 398 28.74 12.97 -5.21
CA THR A 398 29.44 13.24 -6.48
C THR A 398 30.23 14.54 -6.40
N SER A 399 29.68 15.60 -5.79
CA SER A 399 30.40 16.86 -5.57
C SER A 399 31.64 16.68 -4.67
N TRP A 400 31.53 15.84 -3.62
CA TRP A 400 32.69 15.48 -2.79
C TRP A 400 33.77 14.79 -3.61
N ARG A 401 33.39 13.80 -4.43
CA ARG A 401 34.34 13.08 -5.30
C ARG A 401 35.00 13.99 -6.33
N VAL A 402 34.27 14.93 -6.93
CA VAL A 402 34.84 15.97 -7.81
C VAL A 402 35.91 16.78 -7.06
N ASN A 403 35.64 17.18 -5.82
CA ASN A 403 36.58 17.97 -5.03
C ASN A 403 37.86 17.19 -4.68
N VAL A 404 37.78 15.87 -4.50
CA VAL A 404 38.92 15.01 -4.15
C VAL A 404 39.72 14.57 -5.39
N GLN A 405 39.05 14.21 -6.48
CA GLN A 405 39.66 13.54 -7.63
C GLN A 405 39.83 14.46 -8.85
N GLY A 406 39.11 15.58 -8.91
CA GLY A 406 39.21 16.56 -10.01
C GLY A 406 38.68 16.05 -11.37
N ASP A 407 37.92 14.95 -11.40
CA ASP A 407 37.43 14.35 -12.65
C ASP A 407 36.21 15.10 -13.21
N ARG A 408 36.31 15.48 -14.48
CA ARG A 408 35.28 16.19 -15.25
C ARG A 408 34.03 15.35 -15.49
N TYR A 409 34.13 14.02 -15.55
CA TYR A 409 32.96 13.13 -15.69
C TYR A 409 32.06 13.17 -14.45
N LEU A 410 32.66 13.31 -13.27
CA LEU A 410 31.91 13.41 -12.01
C LEU A 410 31.18 14.75 -11.88
N SER A 411 31.69 15.83 -12.48
CA SER A 411 30.99 17.12 -12.54
C SER A 411 29.72 17.01 -13.39
N TYR A 412 29.78 16.33 -14.54
CA TYR A 412 28.58 16.08 -15.35
C TYR A 412 27.58 15.15 -14.65
N LEU A 413 28.04 14.12 -13.96
CA LEU A 413 27.17 13.26 -13.16
C LEU A 413 26.48 14.01 -12.02
N THR A 414 27.17 14.98 -11.40
CA THR A 414 26.57 15.86 -10.39
C THR A 414 25.43 16.68 -10.99
N VAL A 415 25.61 17.21 -12.21
CA VAL A 415 24.54 17.93 -12.93
C VAL A 415 23.35 17.01 -13.18
N VAL A 416 23.55 15.75 -13.59
CA VAL A 416 22.45 14.78 -13.78
C VAL A 416 21.62 14.62 -12.50
N TRP A 417 22.27 14.48 -11.33
CA TRP A 417 21.54 14.38 -10.06
C TRP A 417 20.80 15.66 -9.67
N ILE A 418 21.30 16.83 -10.06
CA ILE A 418 20.57 18.10 -9.91
C ILE A 418 19.30 18.10 -10.79
N TYR A 419 19.35 17.55 -12.01
CA TYR A 419 18.14 17.36 -12.83
C TYR A 419 17.17 16.38 -12.18
N CYS A 420 17.65 15.27 -11.61
CA CYS A 420 16.82 14.32 -10.88
C CYS A 420 16.10 15.00 -9.70
N PHE A 421 16.81 15.81 -8.89
CA PHE A 421 16.19 16.61 -7.84
C PHE A 421 15.07 17.51 -8.40
N GLN A 422 15.34 18.18 -9.52
CA GLN A 422 14.41 19.11 -10.17
C GLN A 422 13.14 18.40 -10.65
N VAL A 423 13.26 17.19 -11.22
CA VAL A 423 12.13 16.34 -11.64
C VAL A 423 11.27 15.95 -10.44
N CYS A 424 11.88 15.48 -9.35
CA CYS A 424 11.16 15.04 -8.16
C CYS A 424 10.44 16.21 -7.46
N SER A 425 11.14 17.34 -7.30
CA SER A 425 10.59 18.54 -6.71
C SER A 425 9.41 19.09 -7.54
N ALA A 426 9.56 19.16 -8.87
CA ALA A 426 8.51 19.60 -9.78
C ALA A 426 7.26 18.69 -9.77
N SER A 427 7.46 17.37 -9.80
CA SER A 427 6.37 16.40 -9.94
C SER A 427 5.52 16.27 -8.68
N PHE A 428 6.14 16.32 -7.50
CA PHE A 428 5.49 15.93 -6.26
C PHE A 428 5.25 17.10 -5.29
N ILE A 429 6.13 18.10 -5.29
CA ILE A 429 6.15 19.16 -4.26
C ILE A 429 5.66 20.51 -4.81
N ALA A 430 6.05 20.87 -6.03
CA ALA A 430 5.77 22.19 -6.62
C ALA A 430 4.26 22.54 -6.69
N THR A 431 3.43 21.57 -7.03
CA THR A 431 1.97 21.77 -7.13
C THR A 431 1.30 21.84 -5.76
N MET A 432 1.85 21.17 -4.74
CA MET A 432 1.37 21.25 -3.36
C MET A 432 1.60 22.64 -2.76
N HIS A 433 2.64 23.36 -3.18
CA HIS A 433 2.98 24.68 -2.64
C HIS A 433 1.84 25.69 -2.71
N ASN A 434 1.09 25.69 -3.81
CA ASN A 434 0.02 26.66 -4.04
C ASN A 434 -1.35 26.16 -3.58
N LEU A 435 -1.49 24.84 -3.37
CA LEU A 435 -2.77 24.20 -3.09
C LEU A 435 -2.96 23.92 -1.59
N TYR A 436 -1.97 23.31 -0.94
CA TYR A 436 -2.11 22.80 0.43
C TYR A 436 -2.44 23.89 1.48
N PRO A 437 -1.79 25.08 1.48
CA PRO A 437 -2.13 26.14 2.44
C PRO A 437 -3.55 26.69 2.26
N VAL A 438 -4.04 26.71 1.02
CA VAL A 438 -5.38 27.19 0.69
C VAL A 438 -6.44 26.19 1.14
N GLU A 439 -6.15 24.89 1.03
CA GLU A 439 -7.02 23.81 1.50
C GLU A 439 -7.13 23.77 3.03
N LEU A 440 -6.06 24.11 3.77
CA LEU A 440 -6.03 24.11 5.24
C LEU A 440 -6.83 25.25 5.91
N LEU A 441 -7.18 26.29 5.16
CA LEU A 441 -7.71 27.54 5.72
C LEU A 441 -9.21 27.70 5.47
N SER A 442 -9.95 27.92 6.56
CA SER A 442 -11.37 28.24 6.55
C SER A 442 -11.67 29.55 5.83
N LEU A 443 -12.90 29.69 5.31
CA LEU A 443 -13.29 30.88 4.56
C LEU A 443 -13.08 32.19 5.35
N PRO A 444 -13.47 32.31 6.63
CA PRO A 444 -13.24 33.53 7.42
C PRO A 444 -11.76 33.78 7.78
N LEU A 445 -10.93 32.73 7.78
CA LEU A 445 -9.51 32.82 8.09
C LEU A 445 -8.65 32.98 6.85
N ARG A 446 -9.16 32.70 5.65
CA ARG A 446 -8.35 32.46 4.45
C ARG A 446 -7.41 33.59 4.08
N ALA A 447 -7.90 34.83 3.96
CA ALA A 447 -7.04 35.95 3.59
C ALA A 447 -5.98 36.26 4.66
N LYS A 448 -6.35 36.21 5.95
CA LYS A 448 -5.42 36.45 7.07
C LYS A 448 -4.46 35.28 7.29
N GLY A 449 -4.89 34.07 7.01
CA GLY A 449 -4.09 32.85 7.10
C GLY A 449 -3.08 32.76 5.98
N MET A 450 -3.47 33.13 4.76
CA MET A 450 -2.55 33.30 3.64
C MET A 450 -1.57 34.46 3.90
N ALA A 451 -2.02 35.55 4.53
CA ALA A 451 -1.12 36.61 4.99
C ALA A 451 -0.07 36.06 5.97
N LEU A 452 -0.51 35.28 6.96
CA LEU A 452 0.37 34.70 7.96
C LEU A 452 1.33 33.67 7.35
N TYR A 453 0.85 32.83 6.43
CA TYR A 453 1.64 31.88 5.64
C TYR A 453 2.73 32.60 4.85
N THR A 454 2.39 33.64 4.10
CA THR A 454 3.35 34.46 3.33
C THR A 454 4.35 35.16 4.25
N MET A 455 3.93 35.56 5.45
CA MET A 455 4.82 36.14 6.46
C MET A 455 5.82 35.10 7.00
N PHE A 456 5.38 33.89 7.34
CA PHE A 456 6.27 32.80 7.76
C PHE A 456 7.23 32.39 6.67
N GLN A 457 6.73 32.26 5.44
CA GLN A 457 7.53 32.00 4.24
C GLN A 457 8.55 33.11 4.04
N GLY A 458 8.15 34.37 4.22
CA GLY A 458 9.03 35.53 4.17
C GLY A 458 10.17 35.43 5.19
N ALA A 459 9.84 35.23 6.46
CA ALA A 459 10.84 35.10 7.53
C ALA A 459 11.83 33.95 7.26
N ALA A 460 11.32 32.76 6.91
CA ALA A 460 12.14 31.60 6.58
C ALA A 460 13.03 31.85 5.36
N GLY A 461 12.49 32.51 4.32
CA GLY A 461 13.21 32.82 3.10
C GLY A 461 14.31 33.88 3.30
N VAL A 462 14.17 34.82 4.24
CA VAL A 462 15.25 35.78 4.57
C VAL A 462 16.48 35.04 5.12
N VAL A 463 16.25 34.14 6.08
CA VAL A 463 17.32 33.31 6.66
C VAL A 463 17.91 32.39 5.58
N HIS A 464 17.06 31.80 4.75
CA HIS A 464 17.47 30.91 3.66
C HIS A 464 18.33 31.62 2.61
N ASN A 465 17.83 32.70 2.03
CA ASN A 465 18.46 33.39 0.90
C ASN A 465 19.78 34.03 1.32
N TYR A 466 19.85 34.61 2.52
CA TYR A 466 21.13 35.10 3.05
C TYR A 466 22.07 33.94 3.40
N GLY A 467 21.53 32.91 4.07
CA GLY A 467 22.28 31.74 4.55
C GLY A 467 22.93 30.93 3.45
N ILE A 468 22.26 30.70 2.32
CA ILE A 468 22.85 30.00 1.16
C ILE A 468 24.05 30.77 0.61
N SER A 469 23.91 32.08 0.41
CA SER A 469 24.97 32.90 -0.19
C SER A 469 26.27 32.82 0.62
N VAL A 470 26.16 32.92 1.95
CA VAL A 470 27.30 32.79 2.87
C VAL A 470 27.76 31.33 2.99
N GLY A 471 26.82 30.39 3.00
CA GLY A 471 27.07 28.96 3.13
C GLY A 471 27.88 28.39 1.98
N ILE A 472 27.50 28.67 0.73
CA ILE A 472 28.23 28.19 -0.47
C ILE A 472 29.69 28.69 -0.43
N GLN A 473 29.93 29.94 -0.02
CA GLN A 473 31.29 30.47 0.10
C GLN A 473 32.12 29.78 1.19
N LYS A 474 31.53 29.47 2.34
CA LYS A 474 32.27 28.95 3.50
C LYS A 474 32.42 27.44 3.51
N VAL A 475 31.37 26.70 3.12
CA VAL A 475 31.32 25.24 3.24
C VAL A 475 31.25 24.51 1.89
N GLY A 476 31.14 25.23 0.78
CA GLY A 476 31.15 24.67 -0.58
C GLY A 476 30.05 23.63 -0.78
N TYR A 477 30.41 22.48 -1.35
CA TYR A 477 29.46 21.40 -1.65
C TYR A 477 28.76 20.81 -0.42
N LYS A 478 29.33 20.97 0.80
CA LYS A 478 28.74 20.44 2.04
C LYS A 478 27.41 21.10 2.40
N ILE A 479 27.06 22.22 1.76
CA ILE A 479 25.78 22.89 1.94
C ILE A 479 24.59 21.95 1.67
N TRP A 480 24.74 21.00 0.72
CA TRP A 480 23.71 20.01 0.41
C TRP A 480 23.43 19.06 1.59
N ALA A 481 24.43 18.74 2.41
CA ALA A 481 24.25 17.89 3.60
C ALA A 481 23.35 18.53 4.66
N VAL A 482 23.37 19.86 4.77
CA VAL A 482 22.47 20.60 5.67
C VAL A 482 21.01 20.42 5.23
N TYR A 483 20.76 20.44 3.93
CA TYR A 483 19.43 20.20 3.37
C TYR A 483 18.97 18.75 3.52
N ILE A 484 19.87 17.77 3.42
CA ILE A 484 19.55 16.37 3.68
C ILE A 484 19.06 16.17 5.12
N ALA A 485 19.82 16.67 6.11
CA ALA A 485 19.45 16.54 7.51
C ALA A 485 18.09 17.21 7.81
N TYR A 486 17.88 18.37 7.21
CA TYR A 486 16.63 19.11 7.36
C TYR A 486 15.45 18.41 6.67
N ASN A 487 15.61 17.91 5.44
CA ASN A 487 14.58 17.17 4.72
C ASN A 487 14.23 15.82 5.41
N LEU A 488 15.19 15.17 6.08
CA LEU A 488 14.93 13.99 6.92
C LEU A 488 14.07 14.32 8.14
N LEU A 489 14.39 15.42 8.84
CA LEU A 489 13.57 15.90 9.95
C LEU A 489 12.15 16.23 9.47
N GLN A 490 12.02 16.85 8.30
CA GLN A 490 10.72 17.14 7.71
C GLN A 490 9.92 15.91 7.36
N LEU A 491 10.55 14.85 6.83
CA LEU A 491 9.87 13.60 6.52
C LEU A 491 9.20 13.03 7.77
N ILE A 492 9.90 13.06 8.91
CA ILE A 492 9.39 12.64 10.21
C ILE A 492 8.26 13.56 10.67
N VAL A 493 8.47 14.87 10.63
CA VAL A 493 7.48 15.87 11.07
C VAL A 493 6.20 15.81 10.23
N ALA A 494 6.32 15.71 8.91
CA ALA A 494 5.20 15.57 8.00
C ALA A 494 4.42 14.27 8.26
N TYR A 495 5.11 13.19 8.68
CA TYR A 495 4.43 11.95 9.06
C TYR A 495 3.50 12.14 10.26
N PHE A 496 3.89 12.87 11.30
CA PHE A 496 3.02 13.01 12.48
C PHE A 496 2.03 14.19 12.40
N ILE A 497 2.34 15.23 11.63
CA ILE A 497 1.68 16.53 11.78
C ILE A 497 0.82 16.90 10.58
N PHE A 498 1.13 16.46 9.36
CA PHE A 498 0.43 16.94 8.17
C PHE A 498 -0.86 16.16 7.92
N PRO A 499 -2.05 16.81 7.99
CA PRO A 499 -3.32 16.18 7.69
C PRO A 499 -3.51 15.90 6.19
N GLU A 500 -4.40 14.97 5.86
CA GLU A 500 -4.79 14.72 4.48
C GLU A 500 -5.86 15.73 4.04
N THR A 501 -5.64 16.40 2.91
CA THR A 501 -6.60 17.38 2.35
C THR A 501 -7.18 16.94 1.00
N GLY A 502 -6.67 15.86 0.43
CA GLY A 502 -7.06 15.37 -0.89
C GLY A 502 -8.48 14.82 -0.89
N LYS A 503 -9.30 15.31 -1.83
CA LYS A 503 -10.72 14.95 -2.01
C LYS A 503 -11.64 15.36 -0.85
N LEU A 504 -11.18 16.29 -0.02
CA LEU A 504 -12.02 16.98 0.96
C LEU A 504 -12.39 18.36 0.43
N ASN A 505 -13.64 18.78 0.66
CA ASN A 505 -14.03 20.17 0.43
C ASN A 505 -13.46 21.08 1.55
N LEU A 506 -13.50 22.39 1.35
CA LEU A 506 -12.83 23.33 2.28
C LEU A 506 -13.55 23.36 3.63
N GLU A 507 -14.86 23.12 3.60
CA GLU A 507 -15.79 23.18 4.71
C GLU A 507 -15.66 21.96 5.63
N GLU A 508 -15.33 20.79 5.10
CA GLU A 508 -15.00 19.59 5.88
C GLU A 508 -13.63 19.65 6.53
N ILE A 509 -12.65 20.24 5.84
CA ILE A 509 -11.36 20.52 6.46
C ILE A 509 -11.60 21.42 7.67
N ASP A 510 -12.49 22.41 7.54
CA ASP A 510 -12.87 23.26 8.67
C ASP A 510 -13.47 22.42 9.81
N HIS A 511 -14.39 21.53 9.49
CA HIS A 511 -14.99 20.61 10.45
C HIS A 511 -13.93 19.76 11.19
N ILE A 512 -13.00 19.12 10.47
CA ILE A 512 -11.93 18.27 11.03
C ILE A 512 -11.11 18.97 12.10
N PHE A 513 -10.82 20.26 11.91
CA PHE A 513 -10.03 21.04 12.85
C PHE A 513 -10.87 21.65 13.98
N GLU A 514 -12.19 21.71 13.84
CA GLU A 514 -13.13 22.27 14.83
C GLU A 514 -13.75 21.18 15.73
N THR A 515 -13.70 19.90 15.33
CA THR A 515 -14.10 18.74 16.15
C THR A 515 -13.24 18.65 17.42
N LYS A 516 -13.89 18.69 18.59
CA LYS A 516 -13.20 18.65 19.90
C LYS A 516 -12.68 17.25 20.22
N ASN A 517 -11.58 17.17 20.98
CA ASN A 517 -10.99 15.93 21.54
C ASN A 517 -10.47 14.90 20.53
N THR A 518 -10.22 15.28 19.28
CA THR A 518 -9.63 14.38 18.26
C THR A 518 -8.33 14.97 17.70
N ASN A 519 -7.42 14.11 17.24
CA ASN A 519 -6.23 14.56 16.51
C ASN A 519 -6.63 14.85 15.04
N PRO A 520 -6.54 16.10 14.55
CA PRO A 520 -6.99 16.46 13.21
C PRO A 520 -6.24 15.71 12.09
N THR A 521 -4.99 15.30 12.34
CA THR A 521 -4.20 14.50 11.39
C THR A 521 -4.76 13.09 11.26
N ASN A 522 -5.14 12.45 12.36
CA ASN A 522 -5.73 11.11 12.30
C ASN A 522 -7.16 11.14 11.78
N LEU A 523 -7.93 12.18 12.14
CA LEU A 523 -9.31 12.33 11.69
C LEU A 523 -9.38 12.60 10.18
N SER A 524 -8.55 13.51 9.66
CA SER A 524 -8.46 13.78 8.22
C SER A 524 -8.08 12.53 7.41
N VAL A 525 -7.16 11.71 7.92
CA VAL A 525 -6.77 10.45 7.28
C VAL A 525 -7.93 9.47 7.25
N LYS A 526 -8.64 9.28 8.36
CA LYS A 526 -9.80 8.38 8.42
C LYS A 526 -10.93 8.80 7.47
N ILE A 527 -11.24 10.10 7.42
CA ILE A 527 -12.28 10.61 6.51
C ILE A 527 -11.82 10.50 5.04
N ALA A 528 -10.56 10.83 4.76
CA ALA A 528 -10.00 10.63 3.43
C ALA A 528 -9.95 9.15 3.04
N ASP A 529 -9.63 8.23 3.95
CA ASP A 529 -9.65 6.79 3.73
C ASP A 529 -11.04 6.32 3.29
N ALA A 530 -12.08 6.75 4.02
CA ALA A 530 -13.46 6.46 3.69
C ALA A 530 -13.87 6.99 2.29
N LYS A 531 -13.39 8.17 1.88
CA LYS A 531 -13.70 8.76 0.56
C LYS A 531 -12.88 8.21 -0.59
N TRP A 532 -11.60 7.90 -0.36
CA TRP A 532 -10.76 7.29 -1.38
C TRP A 532 -11.20 5.85 -1.69
N ALA A 533 -11.82 5.17 -0.72
CA ALA A 533 -12.48 3.89 -0.94
C ALA A 533 -13.64 4.01 -1.93
N SER A 534 -14.55 5.00 -1.78
CA SER A 534 -15.69 5.19 -2.70
C SER A 534 -15.26 5.62 -4.12
N ILE A 535 -14.21 6.44 -4.25
CA ILE A 535 -13.69 6.86 -5.58
C ILE A 535 -13.00 5.69 -6.31
N LYS A 536 -12.41 4.74 -5.58
CA LYS A 536 -11.80 3.53 -6.17
C LYS A 536 -12.85 2.65 -6.84
N GLU A 537 -14.08 2.63 -6.32
CA GLU A 537 -15.23 1.98 -6.97
C GLU A 537 -15.63 2.70 -8.28
N GLU A 538 -15.60 4.04 -8.32
CA GLU A 538 -15.98 4.81 -9.52
C GLU A 538 -14.88 4.78 -10.62
N LYS A 539 -13.60 4.83 -10.25
CA LYS A 539 -12.45 4.85 -11.19
C LYS A 539 -12.02 3.50 -11.75
N ARG A 540 -12.58 2.37 -11.26
CA ARG A 540 -12.46 1.05 -11.93
C ARG A 540 -12.98 1.07 -13.39
N ARG A 541 -13.70 2.14 -13.79
CA ARG A 541 -14.23 2.38 -15.15
C ARG A 541 -13.38 3.31 -16.05
N GLY A 542 -12.22 3.83 -15.60
CA GLY A 542 -11.43 4.84 -16.33
C GLY A 542 -10.23 4.33 -17.18
N PRO A 543 -9.67 5.14 -18.11
CA PRO A 543 -8.82 4.65 -19.20
C PRO A 543 -7.38 4.26 -18.82
N THR A 544 -6.85 3.26 -19.53
CA THR A 544 -5.63 2.47 -19.31
C THR A 544 -4.30 3.24 -19.31
N TRP A 545 -4.24 4.43 -19.92
CA TRP A 545 -2.99 5.20 -20.07
C TRP A 545 -2.50 5.83 -18.76
N ILE A 546 -3.39 6.05 -17.79
CA ILE A 546 -3.04 6.50 -16.44
C ILE A 546 -2.23 5.44 -15.69
N LYS A 547 -2.50 4.14 -15.94
CA LYS A 547 -1.75 3.01 -15.37
C LYS A 547 -0.35 2.88 -15.98
N LEU A 548 -0.20 3.22 -17.26
CA LEU A 548 1.10 3.28 -17.93
C LEU A 548 2.00 4.38 -17.33
N LEU A 549 1.45 5.56 -17.09
CA LEU A 549 2.20 6.72 -16.57
C LEU A 549 2.71 6.49 -15.12
N HIS A 550 1.96 5.74 -14.30
CA HIS A 550 2.40 5.26 -12.99
C HIS A 550 3.64 4.35 -13.08
N SER A 551 3.73 3.55 -14.14
CA SER A 551 4.79 2.57 -14.34
C SER A 551 6.07 3.22 -14.88
N THR A 552 5.93 4.17 -15.81
CA THR A 552 7.06 4.82 -16.50
C THR A 552 7.86 5.76 -15.60
N ILE A 553 7.24 6.37 -14.60
CA ILE A 553 7.93 7.28 -13.65
C ILE A 553 8.65 6.50 -12.57
N PHE A 554 8.17 5.31 -12.24
CA PHE A 554 8.88 4.38 -11.37
C PHE A 554 10.12 3.79 -12.06
N LEU A 555 10.06 3.59 -13.38
CA LEU A 555 11.15 3.05 -14.20
C LEU A 555 12.30 4.03 -14.46
N PHE A 556 12.10 5.35 -14.42
CA PHE A 556 13.15 6.32 -14.72
C PHE A 556 14.15 6.56 -13.56
N PHE A 557 13.85 6.10 -12.34
CA PHE A 557 14.61 6.44 -11.12
C PHE A 557 15.41 5.29 -10.49
N ILE A 558 15.32 4.06 -10.99
CA ILE A 558 16.12 2.93 -10.49
C ILE A 558 17.01 2.40 -11.62
N GLY A 559 17.93 3.24 -12.07
CA GLY A 559 19.12 2.80 -12.78
C GLY A 559 20.18 2.38 -11.76
N GLY A 560 20.19 1.10 -11.39
CA GLY A 560 21.22 0.56 -10.50
C GLY A 560 20.77 -0.69 -9.74
N ASN A 561 20.67 -1.80 -10.47
CA ASN A 561 20.62 -3.21 -10.05
C ASN A 561 19.88 -3.62 -8.77
N SER A 562 19.07 -4.67 -8.98
CA SER A 562 18.49 -5.61 -8.03
C SER A 562 17.34 -5.08 -7.16
N ILE A 563 16.23 -5.83 -7.23
CA ILE A 563 15.01 -5.77 -6.41
C ILE A 563 13.96 -4.76 -6.90
N THR A 564 13.09 -5.19 -7.82
CA THR A 564 11.64 -4.97 -7.74
C THR A 564 10.94 -6.00 -8.63
N GLY A 565 10.49 -7.09 -8.01
CA GLY A 565 9.62 -8.08 -8.64
C GLY A 565 8.15 -7.77 -8.37
N MET A 566 7.31 -8.15 -9.33
CA MET A 566 5.85 -8.30 -9.28
C MET A 566 5.00 -7.05 -9.59
N GLY A 567 5.12 -6.58 -10.84
CA GLY A 567 3.93 -6.42 -11.68
C GLY A 567 3.70 -7.72 -12.45
N SER A 568 2.45 -8.07 -12.78
CA SER A 568 2.08 -9.33 -13.44
C SER A 568 2.99 -9.65 -14.63
N GLN A 569 3.88 -10.63 -14.46
CA GLN A 569 4.73 -11.15 -15.53
C GLN A 569 3.82 -11.82 -16.58
N PRO A 570 4.07 -11.61 -17.88
CA PRO A 570 3.47 -12.44 -18.92
C PRO A 570 3.85 -13.92 -18.71
N PHE A 571 3.05 -14.85 -19.25
CA PHE A 571 3.32 -16.30 -19.12
C PHE A 571 4.73 -16.57 -19.65
N ASP A 572 5.56 -17.20 -18.82
CA ASP A 572 6.90 -17.61 -19.25
C ASP A 572 6.75 -18.79 -20.21
N GLU A 573 6.95 -18.56 -21.50
CA GLU A 573 6.84 -19.61 -22.51
C GLU A 573 7.85 -20.76 -22.30
N SER A 574 8.94 -20.55 -21.55
CA SER A 574 9.93 -21.59 -21.29
C SER A 574 9.38 -22.72 -20.42
N ILE A 575 8.34 -22.49 -19.61
CA ILE A 575 7.70 -23.49 -18.75
C ILE A 575 6.51 -24.20 -19.40
N ARG A 576 6.24 -23.94 -20.70
CA ARG A 576 5.19 -24.64 -21.45
C ARG A 576 5.49 -26.13 -21.52
N GLY A 577 4.53 -26.96 -21.09
CA GLY A 577 4.73 -28.41 -21.06
C GLY A 577 5.76 -28.90 -20.04
N ALA A 578 6.05 -28.12 -18.99
CA ALA A 578 6.93 -28.53 -17.89
C ALA A 578 6.32 -29.64 -17.01
N LEU A 579 5.00 -29.64 -16.83
CA LEU A 579 4.27 -30.57 -15.96
C LEU A 579 3.82 -31.82 -16.72
N PRO A 580 3.77 -32.99 -16.07
CA PRO A 580 3.35 -34.22 -16.71
C PRO A 580 1.85 -34.20 -17.10
N ARG A 581 1.45 -35.05 -18.05
CA ARG A 581 0.04 -35.09 -18.54
C ARG A 581 -0.95 -35.54 -17.47
N ASP A 582 -0.50 -36.43 -16.60
CA ASP A 582 -1.23 -37.01 -15.47
C ASP A 582 -1.13 -36.14 -14.21
N PHE A 583 -0.71 -34.87 -14.32
CA PHE A 583 -0.61 -33.98 -13.17
C PHE A 583 -1.98 -33.70 -12.56
N ILE A 584 -2.13 -33.96 -11.25
CA ILE A 584 -3.39 -33.76 -10.53
C ILE A 584 -3.39 -32.38 -9.89
N TRP A 585 -4.45 -31.62 -10.06
CA TRP A 585 -4.55 -30.30 -9.43
C TRP A 585 -5.96 -30.01 -8.94
N GLY A 586 -6.02 -29.22 -7.87
CA GLY A 586 -7.28 -28.75 -7.33
C GLY A 586 -7.11 -28.03 -6.02
N PHE A 587 -8.01 -28.30 -5.08
CA PHE A 587 -8.07 -27.62 -3.79
C PHE A 587 -8.15 -28.61 -2.63
N ALA A 588 -7.84 -28.11 -1.44
CA ALA A 588 -7.89 -28.85 -0.20
C ALA A 588 -8.83 -28.20 0.84
N THR A 589 -9.41 -29.02 1.71
CA THR A 589 -10.18 -28.64 2.92
C THR A 589 -9.95 -29.65 4.06
N ALA A 590 -10.39 -29.29 5.27
CA ALA A 590 -10.40 -30.17 6.43
C ALA A 590 -11.80 -30.19 7.09
N ALA A 591 -12.22 -31.35 7.58
CA ALA A 591 -13.57 -31.60 8.08
C ALA A 591 -14.00 -30.60 9.16
N ALA A 592 -13.20 -30.45 10.23
CA ALA A 592 -13.49 -29.51 11.32
C ALA A 592 -13.58 -28.04 10.86
N GLN A 593 -12.91 -27.69 9.75
CA GLN A 593 -12.87 -26.32 9.24
C GLN A 593 -14.04 -25.98 8.32
N VAL A 594 -14.67 -26.98 7.66
CA VAL A 594 -15.69 -26.74 6.63
C VAL A 594 -17.05 -27.41 6.85
N GLU A 595 -17.10 -28.58 7.48
CA GLU A 595 -18.33 -29.40 7.50
C GLU A 595 -19.47 -28.74 8.28
N GLY A 596 -19.17 -28.25 9.48
CA GLY A 596 -20.18 -27.91 10.47
C GLY A 596 -20.97 -29.16 10.90
N ALA A 597 -22.25 -28.97 11.22
CA ALA A 597 -23.15 -30.04 11.64
C ALA A 597 -22.50 -30.92 12.74
N TRP A 598 -21.89 -30.24 13.71
CA TRP A 598 -20.94 -30.83 14.65
C TRP A 598 -21.55 -31.90 15.57
N ASN A 599 -22.86 -31.83 15.80
CA ASN A 599 -23.65 -32.73 16.65
C ASN A 599 -24.83 -33.40 15.90
N LYS A 600 -24.82 -33.37 14.56
CA LYS A 600 -25.88 -33.91 13.71
C LYS A 600 -25.62 -35.38 13.36
N ASP A 601 -26.69 -36.13 13.13
CA ASP A 601 -26.68 -37.51 12.59
C ASP A 601 -25.68 -38.45 13.31
N GLY A 602 -25.62 -38.33 14.65
CA GLY A 602 -24.82 -39.22 15.49
C GLY A 602 -23.32 -38.93 15.54
N LYS A 603 -22.83 -37.81 14.99
CA LYS A 603 -21.43 -37.38 15.19
C LYS A 603 -21.12 -37.17 16.68
N GLY A 604 -19.98 -37.70 17.12
CA GLY A 604 -19.41 -37.47 18.45
C GLY A 604 -18.62 -36.16 18.57
N VAL A 605 -18.31 -35.79 19.81
CA VAL A 605 -17.51 -34.60 20.13
C VAL A 605 -16.04 -34.87 19.78
N SER A 606 -15.41 -33.95 19.05
CA SER A 606 -13.96 -33.93 18.79
C SER A 606 -13.25 -32.99 19.76
N ILE A 607 -11.92 -33.08 19.84
CA ILE A 607 -11.13 -32.15 20.65
C ILE A 607 -11.30 -30.69 20.23
N TRP A 608 -11.57 -30.42 18.94
CA TRP A 608 -11.82 -29.07 18.46
C TRP A 608 -13.19 -28.54 18.87
N ASP A 609 -14.20 -29.40 18.97
CA ASP A 609 -15.50 -29.02 19.51
C ASP A 609 -15.34 -28.55 20.96
N THR A 610 -14.71 -29.36 21.83
CA THR A 610 -14.42 -28.99 23.22
C THR A 610 -13.55 -27.73 23.35
N PHE A 611 -12.48 -27.63 22.55
CA PHE A 611 -11.57 -26.50 22.59
C PHE A 611 -12.27 -25.20 22.17
N ALA A 612 -13.06 -25.22 21.10
CA ALA A 612 -13.78 -24.05 20.59
C ALA A 612 -14.90 -23.60 21.54
N HIS A 613 -15.60 -24.55 22.19
CA HIS A 613 -16.61 -24.25 23.20
C HIS A 613 -16.02 -23.77 24.53
N THR A 614 -14.70 -23.80 24.70
CA THR A 614 -14.02 -23.25 25.89
C THR A 614 -13.77 -21.75 25.71
N PRO A 615 -14.32 -20.88 26.58
CA PRO A 615 -14.20 -19.43 26.42
C PRO A 615 -12.74 -18.94 26.38
N GLY A 616 -12.44 -18.06 25.41
CA GLY A 616 -11.13 -17.41 25.27
C GLY A 616 -10.05 -18.24 24.57
N LYS A 617 -10.35 -19.48 24.14
CA LYS A 617 -9.41 -20.33 23.38
C LYS A 617 -9.36 -19.99 21.88
N VAL A 618 -10.42 -19.42 21.32
CA VAL A 618 -10.50 -18.97 19.92
C VAL A 618 -10.49 -17.44 19.89
N LYS A 619 -9.67 -16.85 19.02
CA LYS A 619 -9.38 -15.40 18.97
C LYS A 619 -10.62 -14.52 18.81
N ASP A 620 -11.57 -14.91 17.96
CA ASP A 620 -12.83 -14.19 17.72
C ASP A 620 -14.01 -14.76 18.52
N GLY A 621 -13.77 -15.79 19.35
CA GLY A 621 -14.78 -16.50 20.13
C GLY A 621 -15.75 -17.35 19.31
N SER A 622 -15.51 -17.54 18.02
CA SER A 622 -16.33 -18.39 17.16
C SER A 622 -16.08 -19.88 17.39
N THR A 623 -16.98 -20.72 16.86
CA THR A 623 -16.86 -22.17 16.89
C THR A 623 -17.03 -22.77 15.49
N GLY A 624 -16.53 -23.99 15.30
CA GLY A 624 -16.70 -24.77 14.07
C GLY A 624 -18.10 -25.39 13.90
N ASP A 625 -19.08 -25.05 14.73
CA ASP A 625 -20.40 -25.70 14.78
C ASP A 625 -21.11 -25.71 13.43
N ASP A 626 -21.14 -24.55 12.79
CA ASP A 626 -21.69 -24.35 11.44
C ASP A 626 -20.59 -24.33 10.38
N ALA A 627 -19.37 -23.90 10.73
CA ALA A 627 -18.26 -23.67 9.81
C ALA A 627 -18.75 -22.99 8.50
N VAL A 628 -18.71 -23.70 7.37
CA VAL A 628 -19.31 -23.28 6.09
C VAL A 628 -20.39 -24.24 5.58
N LYS A 629 -20.91 -25.10 6.46
CA LYS A 629 -22.01 -26.04 6.21
C LYS A 629 -21.74 -27.00 5.05
N SER A 630 -20.49 -27.39 4.79
CA SER A 630 -20.18 -28.37 3.74
C SER A 630 -20.76 -29.76 4.00
N TYR A 631 -21.22 -30.07 5.21
CA TYR A 631 -22.00 -31.28 5.47
C TYR A 631 -23.32 -31.28 4.69
N ASP A 632 -24.04 -30.15 4.70
CA ASP A 632 -25.33 -30.00 4.03
C ASP A 632 -25.17 -29.54 2.57
N LEU A 633 -24.12 -28.78 2.27
CA LEU A 633 -23.91 -28.10 0.98
C LEU A 633 -22.83 -28.73 0.10
N TYR A 634 -22.44 -29.98 0.36
CA TYR A 634 -21.38 -30.67 -0.40
C TYR A 634 -21.65 -30.71 -1.92
N LYS A 635 -22.92 -30.79 -2.35
CA LYS A 635 -23.25 -30.77 -3.79
C LYS A 635 -22.92 -29.44 -4.45
N THR A 636 -23.20 -28.34 -3.76
CA THR A 636 -22.84 -26.98 -4.20
C THR A 636 -21.34 -26.82 -4.25
N ASP A 637 -20.63 -27.36 -3.27
CA ASP A 637 -19.18 -27.36 -3.22
C ASP A 637 -18.57 -28.15 -4.41
N VAL A 638 -19.10 -29.34 -4.71
CA VAL A 638 -18.67 -30.14 -5.88
C VAL A 638 -19.02 -29.45 -7.19
N GLU A 639 -20.17 -28.78 -7.29
CA GLU A 639 -20.53 -28.00 -8.46
C GLU A 639 -19.52 -26.88 -8.73
N TRP A 640 -19.06 -26.18 -7.69
CA TRP A 640 -18.01 -25.16 -7.81
C TRP A 640 -16.65 -25.75 -8.20
N LEU A 641 -16.23 -26.85 -7.58
CA LEU A 641 -15.01 -27.56 -7.96
C LEU A 641 -15.05 -27.96 -9.45
N ARG A 642 -16.20 -28.46 -9.92
CA ARG A 642 -16.43 -28.77 -11.33
C ARG A 642 -16.34 -27.53 -12.22
N LYS A 643 -16.95 -26.40 -11.82
CA LYS A 643 -16.84 -25.10 -12.53
C LYS A 643 -15.39 -24.64 -12.63
N TYR A 644 -14.58 -24.90 -11.60
CA TYR A 644 -13.14 -24.60 -11.59
C TYR A 644 -12.32 -25.58 -12.44
N LYS A 645 -12.93 -26.66 -12.95
CA LYS A 645 -12.30 -27.68 -13.81
C LYS A 645 -11.10 -28.36 -13.15
N VAL A 646 -11.15 -28.52 -11.83
CA VAL A 646 -10.11 -29.25 -11.09
C VAL A 646 -10.14 -30.74 -11.43
N THR A 647 -8.99 -31.41 -11.29
CA THR A 647 -8.89 -32.87 -11.53
C THR A 647 -8.84 -33.68 -10.23
N GLY A 648 -8.59 -33.02 -9.09
CA GLY A 648 -8.64 -33.64 -7.78
C GLY A 648 -9.23 -32.73 -6.72
N TYR A 649 -9.73 -33.33 -5.64
CA TYR A 649 -10.13 -32.61 -4.43
C TYR A 649 -9.61 -33.36 -3.22
N ARG A 650 -8.89 -32.66 -2.35
CA ARG A 650 -8.39 -33.20 -1.10
C ARG A 650 -9.32 -32.77 0.04
N PHE A 651 -9.82 -33.72 0.80
CA PHE A 651 -10.63 -33.45 2.00
C PHE A 651 -10.27 -34.43 3.12
N SER A 652 -10.65 -34.13 4.36
CA SER A 652 -10.49 -35.07 5.47
C SER A 652 -11.80 -35.71 5.88
N LEU A 653 -11.69 -36.86 6.54
CA LEU A 653 -12.78 -37.52 7.22
C LEU A 653 -12.75 -37.12 8.69
N SER A 654 -13.90 -36.75 9.26
CA SER A 654 -14.05 -36.53 10.68
C SER A 654 -14.13 -37.87 11.40
N TRP A 655 -13.10 -38.20 12.19
CA TRP A 655 -13.06 -39.45 12.93
C TRP A 655 -14.26 -39.56 13.87
N SER A 656 -14.59 -38.50 14.61
CA SER A 656 -15.75 -38.49 15.51
C SER A 656 -17.09 -38.54 14.76
N ARG A 657 -17.14 -38.28 13.45
CA ARG A 657 -18.35 -38.51 12.63
C ARG A 657 -18.51 -39.98 12.24
N ILE A 658 -17.41 -40.70 12.00
CA ILE A 658 -17.42 -42.11 11.58
C ILE A 658 -17.46 -43.07 12.77
N VAL A 659 -16.67 -42.80 13.81
CA VAL A 659 -16.65 -43.57 15.07
C VAL A 659 -16.81 -42.57 16.22
N PRO A 660 -18.04 -42.30 16.70
CA PRO A 660 -18.31 -41.22 17.64
C PRO A 660 -17.49 -41.21 18.93
N MET A 661 -17.23 -42.40 19.48
CA MET A 661 -16.40 -42.57 20.68
C MET A 661 -14.94 -42.91 20.35
N GLY A 662 -14.60 -43.05 19.07
CA GLY A 662 -13.26 -43.24 18.51
C GLY A 662 -12.67 -44.63 18.61
N GLY A 663 -13.00 -45.40 19.65
CA GLY A 663 -12.27 -46.60 20.03
C GLY A 663 -12.49 -47.80 19.12
N LYS A 664 -11.56 -48.76 19.18
CA LYS A 664 -11.59 -49.96 18.34
C LYS A 664 -12.83 -50.84 18.52
N ASP A 665 -13.38 -50.82 19.73
CA ASP A 665 -14.53 -51.60 20.19
C ASP A 665 -15.84 -50.78 20.17
N ASP A 666 -15.77 -49.50 19.78
CA ASP A 666 -16.93 -48.62 19.73
C ASP A 666 -17.73 -48.79 18.43
N PRO A 667 -19.05 -48.51 18.46
CA PRO A 667 -19.89 -48.63 17.28
C PRO A 667 -19.55 -47.57 16.23
N VAL A 668 -19.67 -47.98 14.97
CA VAL A 668 -19.53 -47.11 13.80
C VAL A 668 -20.86 -46.38 13.56
N ASN A 669 -20.78 -45.11 13.16
CA ASN A 669 -21.92 -44.32 12.74
C ASN A 669 -22.13 -44.43 11.22
N GLU A 670 -23.15 -45.20 10.83
CA GLU A 670 -23.48 -45.43 9.41
C GLU A 670 -23.97 -44.15 8.70
N GLU A 671 -24.56 -43.18 9.42
CA GLU A 671 -24.96 -41.90 8.80
C GLU A 671 -23.73 -41.05 8.43
N GLY A 672 -22.71 -41.04 9.29
CA GLY A 672 -21.41 -40.44 8.99
C GLY A 672 -20.75 -41.07 7.76
N ILE A 673 -20.79 -42.40 7.64
CA ILE A 673 -20.32 -43.11 6.44
C ILE A 673 -21.16 -42.72 5.21
N SER A 674 -22.47 -42.63 5.37
CA SER A 674 -23.39 -42.27 4.29
C SER A 674 -23.09 -40.87 3.73
N TYR A 675 -22.73 -39.90 4.58
CA TYR A 675 -22.28 -38.58 4.13
C TYR A 675 -21.05 -38.64 3.23
N TYR A 676 -19.97 -39.29 3.67
CA TYR A 676 -18.75 -39.38 2.88
C TYR A 676 -18.94 -40.19 1.60
N ASN A 677 -19.77 -41.24 1.61
CA ASN A 677 -20.16 -41.95 0.40
C ASN A 677 -20.80 -41.00 -0.63
N ARG A 678 -21.77 -40.18 -0.20
CA ARG A 678 -22.43 -39.21 -1.08
C ARG A 678 -21.44 -38.19 -1.64
N LEU A 679 -20.53 -37.66 -0.82
CA LEU A 679 -19.49 -36.73 -1.29
C LEU A 679 -18.55 -37.39 -2.31
N ILE A 680 -18.05 -38.60 -2.01
CA ILE A 680 -17.14 -39.35 -2.90
C ILE A 680 -17.84 -39.67 -4.23
N ASP A 681 -19.08 -40.13 -4.19
CA ASP A 681 -19.85 -40.45 -5.39
C ASP A 681 -20.11 -39.20 -6.23
N GLU A 682 -20.46 -38.08 -5.60
CA GLU A 682 -20.68 -36.80 -6.29
C GLU A 682 -19.39 -36.29 -6.95
N LEU A 683 -18.22 -36.39 -6.27
CA LEU A 683 -16.93 -36.03 -6.85
C LEU A 683 -16.60 -36.89 -8.09
N LEU A 684 -16.77 -38.21 -7.98
CA LEU A 684 -16.48 -39.13 -9.07
C LEU A 684 -17.45 -38.98 -10.25
N ALA A 685 -18.73 -38.71 -9.98
CA ALA A 685 -19.72 -38.38 -11.00
C ALA A 685 -19.35 -37.11 -11.79
N ASN A 686 -18.57 -36.21 -11.19
CA ASN A 686 -18.04 -34.99 -11.80
C ASN A 686 -16.58 -35.12 -12.27
N HIS A 687 -16.02 -36.34 -12.31
CA HIS A 687 -14.65 -36.65 -12.73
C HIS A 687 -13.55 -35.97 -11.89
N ILE A 688 -13.81 -35.74 -10.60
CA ILE A 688 -12.85 -35.18 -9.65
C ILE A 688 -12.30 -36.31 -8.79
N THR A 689 -10.99 -36.50 -8.79
CA THR A 689 -10.32 -37.57 -8.06
C THR A 689 -10.26 -37.26 -6.55
N PRO A 690 -10.82 -38.09 -5.66
CA PRO A 690 -10.74 -37.86 -4.22
C PRO A 690 -9.36 -38.20 -3.66
N PHE A 691 -8.81 -37.26 -2.87
CA PHE A 691 -7.64 -37.44 -2.00
C PHE A 691 -8.12 -37.34 -0.56
N VAL A 692 -8.07 -38.44 0.19
CA VAL A 692 -8.74 -38.52 1.48
C VAL A 692 -7.74 -38.55 2.61
N THR A 693 -7.85 -37.58 3.51
CA THR A 693 -7.07 -37.50 4.75
C THR A 693 -7.85 -38.16 5.88
N LEU A 694 -7.28 -39.16 6.53
CA LEU A 694 -7.92 -39.89 7.63
C LEU A 694 -7.98 -39.06 8.91
N PHE A 695 -6.89 -38.38 9.24
CA PHE A 695 -6.77 -37.55 10.43
C PHE A 695 -6.31 -36.14 10.07
N HIS A 696 -7.12 -35.14 10.44
CA HIS A 696 -6.79 -33.73 10.30
C HIS A 696 -7.09 -33.00 11.61
N TRP A 697 -6.31 -33.36 12.64
CA TRP A 697 -6.28 -32.74 13.97
C TRP A 697 -7.55 -32.91 14.81
N ASP A 698 -8.47 -33.79 14.41
CA ASP A 698 -9.84 -33.89 14.93
C ASP A 698 -10.12 -35.23 15.64
N ILE A 699 -9.23 -35.62 16.56
CA ILE A 699 -9.41 -36.83 17.37
C ILE A 699 -10.75 -36.74 18.15
N PRO A 700 -11.49 -37.86 18.30
CA PRO A 700 -12.67 -37.89 19.17
C PRO A 700 -12.28 -37.55 20.62
N GLN A 701 -13.01 -36.62 21.24
CA GLN A 701 -12.77 -36.18 22.62
C GLN A 701 -12.78 -37.36 23.60
N ALA A 702 -13.62 -38.37 23.33
CA ALA A 702 -13.67 -39.59 24.14
C ALA A 702 -12.33 -40.32 24.26
N LEU A 703 -11.45 -40.28 23.25
CA LEU A 703 -10.12 -40.88 23.32
C LEU A 703 -9.15 -40.03 24.14
N GLU A 704 -9.28 -38.70 24.05
CA GLU A 704 -8.56 -37.76 24.91
C GLU A 704 -8.94 -37.99 26.38
N ASP A 705 -10.23 -38.13 26.67
CA ASP A 705 -10.74 -38.36 28.03
C ASP A 705 -10.36 -39.74 28.59
N ARG A 706 -10.32 -40.78 27.75
CA ARG A 706 -10.02 -42.16 28.19
C ARG A 706 -8.56 -42.35 28.59
N TYR A 707 -7.63 -41.78 27.85
CA TYR A 707 -6.20 -42.07 28.04
C TYR A 707 -5.25 -40.97 27.54
N GLY A 708 -5.74 -39.76 27.25
CA GLY A 708 -4.92 -38.64 26.74
C GLY A 708 -4.58 -38.75 25.26
N GLY A 709 -5.41 -39.45 24.47
CA GLY A 709 -5.26 -39.51 23.03
C GLY A 709 -3.88 -40.02 22.60
N MET A 710 -3.17 -39.24 21.80
CA MET A 710 -1.86 -39.63 21.25
C MET A 710 -0.71 -39.66 22.27
N LEU A 711 -0.93 -39.21 23.51
CA LEU A 711 0.06 -39.37 24.59
C LEU A 711 0.22 -40.85 25.00
N ASN A 712 -0.77 -41.70 24.68
CA ASN A 712 -0.72 -43.13 24.94
C ASN A 712 -0.68 -43.94 23.63
N LYS A 713 0.52 -44.16 23.10
CA LYS A 713 0.76 -44.90 21.84
C LYS A 713 0.07 -46.26 21.80
N ASP A 714 0.17 -47.03 22.89
CA ASP A 714 -0.26 -48.42 22.93
C ASP A 714 -1.79 -48.55 22.91
N ALA A 715 -2.51 -47.61 23.54
CA ALA A 715 -3.97 -47.53 23.48
C ALA A 715 -4.45 -46.91 22.16
N TYR A 716 -3.80 -45.83 21.71
CA TYR A 716 -4.20 -45.07 20.52
C TYR A 716 -4.01 -45.85 19.22
N THR A 717 -2.91 -46.58 19.06
CA THR A 717 -2.56 -47.23 17.79
C THR A 717 -3.63 -48.22 17.31
N PRO A 718 -4.15 -49.14 18.14
CA PRO A 718 -5.26 -50.02 17.75
C PRO A 718 -6.54 -49.27 17.35
N ASP A 719 -6.85 -48.16 18.01
CA ASP A 719 -8.05 -47.36 17.74
C ASP A 719 -7.94 -46.66 16.37
N PHE A 720 -6.79 -46.06 16.07
CA PHE A 720 -6.54 -45.46 14.76
C PHE A 720 -6.51 -46.51 13.63
N VAL A 721 -5.89 -47.67 13.87
CA VAL A 721 -5.88 -48.79 12.92
C VAL A 721 -7.30 -49.29 12.63
N ARG A 722 -8.15 -49.42 13.65
CA ARG A 722 -9.56 -49.78 13.46
C ARG A 722 -10.28 -48.73 12.62
N TYR A 723 -10.12 -47.46 12.96
CA TYR A 723 -10.76 -46.36 12.24
C TYR A 723 -10.35 -46.34 10.76
N ALA A 724 -9.05 -46.40 10.47
CA ALA A 724 -8.53 -46.47 9.12
C ALA A 724 -9.08 -47.67 8.35
N ARG A 725 -9.17 -48.85 9.00
CA ARG A 725 -9.78 -50.04 8.42
C ARG A 725 -11.23 -49.81 8.00
N VAL A 726 -12.06 -49.19 8.85
CA VAL A 726 -13.44 -48.82 8.48
C VAL A 726 -13.42 -47.98 7.22
N CYS A 727 -12.59 -46.93 7.17
CA CYS A 727 -12.51 -46.05 6.01
C CYS A 727 -12.10 -46.80 4.73
N PHE A 728 -11.11 -47.70 4.82
CA PHE A 728 -10.68 -48.49 3.66
C PHE A 728 -11.74 -49.49 3.20
N GLU A 729 -12.44 -50.15 4.12
CA GLU A 729 -13.52 -51.08 3.81
C GLU A 729 -14.70 -50.38 3.14
N ARG A 730 -15.04 -49.18 3.60
CA ARG A 730 -16.26 -48.47 3.19
C ARG A 730 -16.06 -47.56 1.98
N PHE A 731 -14.84 -47.06 1.74
CA PHE A 731 -14.58 -46.08 0.69
C PHE A 731 -13.47 -46.49 -0.28
N GLY A 732 -12.62 -47.47 0.07
CA GLY A 732 -11.42 -47.79 -0.71
C GLY A 732 -11.69 -48.51 -2.05
N ASP A 733 -12.93 -48.95 -2.29
CA ASP A 733 -13.38 -49.37 -3.61
C ASP A 733 -13.29 -48.23 -4.64
N ARG A 734 -13.50 -46.98 -4.20
CA ARG A 734 -13.50 -45.75 -5.00
C ARG A 734 -12.30 -44.85 -4.73
N VAL A 735 -11.92 -44.67 -3.48
CA VAL A 735 -10.80 -43.81 -3.07
C VAL A 735 -9.46 -44.52 -3.28
N LYS A 736 -8.55 -43.87 -4.01
CA LYS A 736 -7.24 -44.43 -4.38
C LYS A 736 -6.04 -43.67 -3.82
N ASN A 737 -6.26 -42.52 -3.19
CA ASN A 737 -5.18 -41.70 -2.64
C ASN A 737 -5.49 -41.40 -1.18
N TRP A 738 -4.79 -42.10 -0.28
CA TRP A 738 -4.98 -42.01 1.16
C TRP A 738 -3.86 -41.22 1.82
N ILE A 739 -4.23 -40.32 2.71
CA ILE A 739 -3.33 -39.58 3.59
C ILE A 739 -3.71 -39.96 5.02
N THR A 740 -2.75 -40.44 5.80
CA THR A 740 -3.00 -40.84 7.19
C THR A 740 -3.11 -39.61 8.09
N TYR A 741 -1.99 -38.89 8.26
CA TYR A 741 -1.90 -37.67 9.06
C TYR A 741 -1.65 -36.45 8.18
N ASN A 742 -2.32 -35.35 8.51
CA ASN A 742 -1.97 -34.01 8.05
C ASN A 742 -1.06 -33.31 9.06
N GLU A 743 0.09 -32.81 8.60
CA GLU A 743 0.99 -31.93 9.35
C GLU A 743 1.24 -32.37 10.81
N PRO A 744 1.74 -33.59 11.02
CA PRO A 744 1.88 -34.15 12.38
C PRO A 744 2.79 -33.30 13.28
N GLY A 745 3.83 -32.67 12.71
CA GLY A 745 4.68 -31.72 13.44
C GLY A 745 3.95 -30.45 13.89
N VAL A 746 3.03 -29.91 13.09
CA VAL A 746 2.24 -28.73 13.47
C VAL A 746 1.23 -29.11 14.55
N TYR A 747 0.53 -30.24 14.38
CA TYR A 747 -0.37 -30.76 15.40
C TYR A 747 0.33 -30.95 16.75
N SER A 748 1.46 -31.65 16.75
CA SER A 748 2.27 -31.91 17.94
C SER A 748 2.73 -30.61 18.61
N LEU A 749 3.29 -29.66 17.85
CA LEU A 749 3.82 -28.42 18.41
C LEU A 749 2.71 -27.44 18.84
N ALA A 750 1.68 -27.24 18.02
CA ALA A 750 0.60 -26.30 18.34
C ALA A 750 -0.29 -26.81 19.49
N GLY A 751 -0.55 -28.12 19.53
CA GLY A 751 -1.41 -28.77 20.53
C GLY A 751 -0.73 -29.09 21.86
N TYR A 752 0.55 -29.50 21.84
CA TYR A 752 1.25 -30.05 23.02
C TYR A 752 2.54 -29.29 23.41
N ALA A 753 2.99 -28.30 22.62
CA ALA A 753 4.13 -27.45 22.98
C ALA A 753 3.74 -26.00 23.23
N ALA A 754 3.12 -25.34 22.25
CA ALA A 754 2.60 -23.97 22.40
C ALA A 754 1.25 -23.94 23.15
N GLY A 755 0.49 -25.04 23.04
CA GLY A 755 -0.85 -25.19 23.61
C GLY A 755 -1.82 -24.11 23.12
N VAL A 756 -1.73 -23.77 21.83
CA VAL A 756 -2.62 -22.79 21.15
C VAL A 756 -3.72 -23.49 20.36
N HIS A 757 -3.53 -24.75 20.01
CA HIS A 757 -4.52 -25.59 19.32
C HIS A 757 -5.00 -26.69 20.27
N ALA A 758 -6.13 -27.33 19.94
CA ALA A 758 -6.64 -28.47 20.68
C ALA A 758 -5.59 -29.59 20.78
N PRO A 759 -5.45 -30.29 21.93
CA PRO A 759 -6.25 -30.16 23.16
C PRO A 759 -5.83 -29.00 24.09
N GLY A 760 -4.81 -28.22 23.72
CA GLY A 760 -4.38 -27.05 24.50
C GLY A 760 -3.54 -27.44 25.71
N ARG A 761 -2.45 -28.18 25.49
CA ARG A 761 -1.51 -28.60 26.53
C ARG A 761 -0.16 -27.94 26.32
N SER A 762 0.44 -27.40 27.38
CA SER A 762 1.81 -26.87 27.33
C SER A 762 2.37 -26.61 28.72
N SER A 763 3.67 -26.33 28.82
CA SER A 763 4.32 -25.82 30.02
C SER A 763 3.97 -24.35 30.35
N PHE A 764 3.24 -23.65 29.47
CA PHE A 764 2.86 -22.25 29.66
C PHE A 764 1.61 -22.13 30.55
N ARG A 765 1.82 -22.09 31.87
CA ARG A 765 0.75 -22.13 32.89
C ARG A 765 -0.25 -20.97 32.81
N ASP A 766 0.17 -19.81 32.27
CA ASP A 766 -0.72 -18.67 32.04
C ASP A 766 -1.78 -18.93 30.96
N ARG A 767 -1.56 -19.95 30.10
CA ARG A 767 -2.47 -20.32 29.00
C ARG A 767 -3.15 -21.66 29.20
N ASN A 768 -2.42 -22.64 29.73
CA ASN A 768 -2.88 -24.03 29.86
C ASN A 768 -2.55 -24.58 31.26
N GLU A 769 -3.56 -25.18 31.88
CA GLU A 769 -3.47 -25.70 33.25
C GLU A 769 -2.47 -26.85 33.36
N GLU A 770 -2.34 -27.64 32.30
CA GLU A 770 -1.54 -28.85 32.24
C GLU A 770 -0.77 -28.99 30.92
N GLY A 771 0.13 -29.98 30.90
CA GLY A 771 1.02 -30.28 29.77
C GLY A 771 2.49 -30.07 30.10
N ASP A 772 3.34 -30.71 29.29
CA ASP A 772 4.80 -30.60 29.33
C ASP A 772 5.37 -30.42 27.93
N SER A 773 5.67 -29.17 27.58
CA SER A 773 6.25 -28.79 26.29
C SER A 773 7.61 -29.43 26.03
N SER A 774 8.31 -29.95 27.05
CA SER A 774 9.63 -30.55 26.87
C SER A 774 9.58 -32.01 26.39
N THR A 775 8.44 -32.70 26.52
CA THR A 775 8.30 -34.14 26.25
C THR A 775 7.09 -34.49 25.38
N GLU A 776 5.90 -33.95 25.69
CA GLU A 776 4.64 -34.29 25.03
C GLU A 776 4.64 -34.18 23.49
N PRO A 777 5.15 -33.10 22.85
CA PRO A 777 5.16 -33.02 21.38
C PRO A 777 5.94 -34.17 20.74
N PHE A 778 7.02 -34.65 21.37
CA PHE A 778 7.83 -35.75 20.84
C PHE A 778 7.17 -37.12 21.04
N ILE A 779 6.41 -37.29 22.13
CA ILE A 779 5.59 -38.49 22.37
C ILE A 779 4.49 -38.58 21.32
N VAL A 780 3.75 -37.49 21.09
CA VAL A 780 2.66 -37.42 20.12
C VAL A 780 3.17 -37.70 18.71
N SER A 781 4.25 -37.02 18.29
CA SER A 781 4.86 -37.26 16.97
C SER A 781 5.34 -38.70 16.78
N HIS A 782 5.84 -39.34 17.83
CA HIS A 782 6.22 -40.75 17.79
C HIS A 782 5.00 -41.67 17.64
N THR A 783 3.91 -41.39 18.37
CA THR A 783 2.63 -42.09 18.21
C THR A 783 2.10 -41.96 16.79
N GLU A 784 2.13 -40.77 16.19
CA GLU A 784 1.71 -40.52 14.79
C GLU A 784 2.54 -41.36 13.80
N LEU A 785 3.86 -41.40 13.94
CA LEU A 785 4.74 -42.21 13.07
C LEU A 785 4.46 -43.71 13.19
N VAL A 786 4.36 -44.24 14.40
CA VAL A 786 4.14 -45.68 14.63
C VAL A 786 2.74 -46.10 14.15
N SER A 787 1.70 -45.34 14.50
CA SER A 787 0.33 -45.64 14.07
C SER A 787 0.14 -45.46 12.56
N HIS A 788 0.77 -44.46 11.93
CA HIS A 788 0.88 -44.37 10.47
C HIS A 788 1.45 -45.65 9.86
N ALA A 789 2.56 -46.15 10.42
CA ALA A 789 3.25 -47.32 9.91
C ALA A 789 2.39 -48.60 10.01
N HIS A 790 1.67 -48.78 11.12
CA HIS A 790 0.70 -49.87 11.26
C HIS A 790 -0.46 -49.77 10.25
N VAL A 791 -1.02 -48.58 10.05
CA VAL A 791 -2.08 -48.35 9.06
C VAL A 791 -1.58 -48.61 7.64
N ALA A 792 -0.37 -48.16 7.32
CA ALA A 792 0.24 -48.37 6.00
C ALA A 792 0.54 -49.84 5.72
N ASP A 793 1.08 -50.59 6.69
CA ASP A 793 1.27 -52.04 6.57
C ASP A 793 -0.05 -52.76 6.33
N MET A 794 -1.06 -52.47 7.16
CA MET A 794 -2.41 -53.02 7.01
C MET A 794 -2.98 -52.72 5.61
N TYR A 795 -2.89 -51.48 5.15
CA TYR A 795 -3.37 -51.10 3.82
C TYR A 795 -2.65 -51.89 2.72
N LYS A 796 -1.32 -51.95 2.76
CA LYS A 796 -0.49 -52.64 1.75
C LYS A 796 -0.77 -54.14 1.70
N ARG A 797 -0.98 -54.77 2.85
CA ARG A 797 -1.21 -56.21 2.96
C ARG A 797 -2.63 -56.62 2.59
N GLU A 798 -3.63 -55.86 3.02
CA GLU A 798 -5.03 -56.30 2.98
C GLU A 798 -5.88 -55.61 1.90
N PHE A 799 -5.61 -54.33 1.60
CA PHE A 799 -6.48 -53.52 0.75
C PHE A 799 -5.85 -53.17 -0.59
N LYS A 800 -4.56 -52.84 -0.63
CA LYS A 800 -3.85 -52.45 -1.85
C LYS A 800 -3.92 -53.50 -2.98
N PRO A 801 -3.83 -54.82 -2.74
CA PRO A 801 -3.90 -55.81 -3.82
C PRO A 801 -5.21 -55.77 -4.63
N THR A 802 -6.32 -55.41 -3.97
CA THR A 802 -7.65 -55.34 -4.58
C THR A 802 -8.00 -53.91 -4.99
N GLN A 803 -7.77 -52.94 -4.11
CA GLN A 803 -8.17 -51.56 -4.31
C GLN A 803 -7.22 -50.79 -5.22
N LYS A 804 -5.94 -51.19 -5.31
CA LYS A 804 -4.90 -50.54 -6.13
C LYS A 804 -4.72 -49.04 -5.82
N GLY A 805 -4.92 -48.62 -4.58
CA GLY A 805 -4.62 -47.27 -4.13
C GLY A 805 -3.21 -47.12 -3.57
N SER A 806 -2.91 -45.91 -3.11
CA SER A 806 -1.68 -45.50 -2.44
C SER A 806 -1.97 -44.90 -1.08
N ILE A 807 -0.96 -44.94 -0.21
CA ILE A 807 -1.03 -44.35 1.13
C ILE A 807 0.21 -43.52 1.44
N MET A 808 0.00 -42.35 2.03
CA MET A 808 1.06 -41.44 2.43
C MET A 808 0.78 -40.72 3.74
N MET A 809 1.76 -39.94 4.20
CA MET A 809 1.63 -38.93 5.25
C MET A 809 2.01 -37.56 4.68
N THR A 810 1.26 -36.53 5.05
CA THR A 810 1.51 -35.16 4.60
C THR A 810 2.31 -34.40 5.65
N LEU A 811 3.48 -33.91 5.25
CA LEU A 811 4.39 -33.18 6.12
C LEU A 811 4.30 -31.68 5.86
N HIS A 812 4.26 -30.89 6.93
CA HIS A 812 4.52 -29.47 6.90
C HIS A 812 6.02 -29.21 6.85
N GLY A 813 6.46 -28.17 6.14
CA GLY A 813 7.74 -27.55 6.46
C GLY A 813 8.17 -26.46 5.51
N ASN A 814 8.68 -25.37 6.07
CA ASN A 814 9.12 -24.20 5.32
C ASN A 814 10.62 -24.26 5.01
N TRP A 815 11.04 -23.53 3.97
CA TRP A 815 12.46 -23.36 3.71
C TRP A 815 13.12 -22.50 4.80
N SER A 816 14.17 -23.02 5.44
CA SER A 816 15.02 -22.24 6.34
C SER A 816 16.26 -21.77 5.59
N GLU A 817 16.45 -20.48 5.39
CA GLU A 817 17.63 -19.87 4.78
C GLU A 817 18.59 -19.37 5.88
N PRO A 818 19.92 -19.48 5.73
CA PRO A 818 20.85 -18.87 6.68
C PRO A 818 20.63 -17.35 6.78
N TRP A 819 20.62 -16.81 8.01
CA TRP A 819 20.48 -15.37 8.23
C TRP A 819 21.68 -14.58 7.68
N ASP A 820 22.88 -15.12 7.89
CA ASP A 820 24.09 -14.78 7.14
C ASP A 820 24.54 -15.98 6.31
N VAL A 821 24.47 -15.85 4.98
CA VAL A 821 24.92 -16.91 4.05
C VAL A 821 26.43 -17.15 4.09
N ASP A 822 27.20 -16.18 4.58
CA ASP A 822 28.66 -16.27 4.67
C ASP A 822 29.12 -16.84 6.02
N ASP A 823 28.22 -17.02 6.99
CA ASP A 823 28.53 -17.59 8.31
C ASP A 823 28.27 -19.11 8.32
N PRO A 824 29.30 -19.94 8.53
CA PRO A 824 29.14 -21.40 8.64
C PRO A 824 28.18 -21.85 9.74
N LEU A 825 28.09 -21.09 10.85
CA LEU A 825 27.20 -21.44 11.96
C LEU A 825 25.72 -21.26 11.57
N ASP A 826 25.41 -20.21 10.82
CA ASP A 826 24.06 -19.97 10.30
C ASP A 826 23.69 -20.97 9.19
N GLN A 827 24.67 -21.41 8.40
CA GLN A 827 24.46 -22.49 7.42
C GLN A 827 24.11 -23.81 8.10
N GLU A 828 24.85 -24.18 9.16
CA GLU A 828 24.56 -25.37 9.95
C GLU A 828 23.21 -25.23 10.69
N ALA A 829 22.93 -24.05 11.26
CA ALA A 829 21.66 -23.75 11.91
C ALA A 829 20.46 -23.87 10.96
N ALA A 830 20.59 -23.42 9.72
CA ALA A 830 19.54 -23.56 8.72
C ALA A 830 19.29 -25.04 8.35
N GLU A 831 20.32 -25.89 8.28
CA GLU A 831 20.13 -27.33 8.07
C GLU A 831 19.49 -27.99 9.29
N ARG A 832 19.96 -27.70 10.52
CA ARG A 832 19.32 -28.22 11.74
C ARG A 832 17.85 -27.79 11.84
N ALA A 833 17.51 -26.57 11.48
CA ALA A 833 16.12 -26.10 11.47
C ALA A 833 15.26 -26.91 10.46
N ARG A 834 15.79 -27.21 9.26
CA ARG A 834 15.12 -28.12 8.31
C ARG A 834 15.00 -29.53 8.86
N GLU A 835 15.99 -30.00 9.62
CA GLU A 835 15.92 -31.33 10.24
C GLU A 835 14.85 -31.41 11.33
N PHE A 836 14.73 -30.39 12.19
CA PHE A 836 13.71 -30.31 13.23
C PHE A 836 12.29 -30.09 12.68
N GLU A 837 12.14 -29.41 11.54
CA GLU A 837 10.83 -29.11 10.96
C GLU A 837 10.37 -30.19 9.96
N ILE A 838 11.27 -30.68 9.10
CA ILE A 838 10.94 -31.57 7.98
C ILE A 838 11.49 -32.99 8.22
N ALA A 839 12.80 -33.11 8.49
CA ALA A 839 13.43 -34.43 8.60
C ALA A 839 12.98 -35.21 9.85
N TRP A 840 12.42 -34.52 10.85
CA TRP A 840 11.79 -35.11 12.03
C TRP A 840 10.83 -36.25 11.66
N PHE A 841 10.03 -36.07 10.62
CA PHE A 841 9.16 -37.11 10.08
C PHE A 841 9.70 -37.72 8.78
N GLY A 842 10.40 -36.93 7.96
CA GLY A 842 10.90 -37.38 6.66
C GLY A 842 11.98 -38.46 6.74
N ASP A 843 12.94 -38.35 7.66
CA ASP A 843 14.01 -39.34 7.80
C ASP A 843 13.50 -40.71 8.29
N PRO A 844 12.64 -40.79 9.33
CA PRO A 844 12.00 -42.05 9.71
C PRO A 844 11.27 -42.71 8.54
N LEU A 845 10.50 -41.94 7.77
CA LEU A 845 9.66 -42.49 6.69
C LEU A 845 10.45 -42.93 5.45
N TYR A 846 11.50 -42.21 5.06
CA TYR A 846 12.09 -42.37 3.73
C TYR A 846 13.58 -42.73 3.73
N LYS A 847 14.29 -42.55 4.84
CA LYS A 847 15.76 -42.59 4.84
C LYS A 847 16.35 -43.62 5.79
N THR A 848 16.01 -43.56 7.07
CA THR A 848 16.72 -44.28 8.14
C THR A 848 15.84 -45.19 8.97
N GLY A 849 14.53 -44.93 9.06
CA GLY A 849 13.66 -45.60 10.04
C GLY A 849 13.85 -45.10 11.47
N ASP A 850 14.59 -44.00 11.66
CA ASP A 850 14.79 -43.33 12.95
C ASP A 850 14.93 -41.82 12.74
N TYR A 851 14.89 -41.04 13.81
CA TYR A 851 14.98 -39.59 13.79
C TYR A 851 16.36 -39.07 13.35
N PRO A 852 16.45 -37.80 12.87
CA PRO A 852 17.74 -37.17 12.57
C PRO A 852 18.71 -37.15 13.76
N GLU A 853 20.01 -37.31 13.48
CA GLU A 853 21.05 -37.30 14.52
C GLU A 853 21.09 -35.98 15.30
N SER A 854 20.86 -34.84 14.62
CA SER A 854 20.81 -33.52 15.25
C SER A 854 19.70 -33.42 16.30
N MET A 855 18.53 -33.98 16.03
CA MET A 855 17.43 -34.04 16.99
C MET A 855 17.79 -34.90 18.19
N ARG A 856 18.38 -36.08 17.94
CA ARG A 856 18.82 -36.97 19.01
C ARG A 856 19.88 -36.31 19.91
N ALA A 857 20.81 -35.58 19.30
CA ALA A 857 21.87 -34.87 20.01
C ALA A 857 21.33 -33.78 20.96
N GLN A 858 20.29 -33.04 20.55
CA GLN A 858 19.68 -32.00 21.38
C GLN A 858 18.69 -32.54 22.41
N LEU A 859 17.85 -33.51 22.01
CA LEU A 859 16.69 -33.93 22.80
C LEU A 859 17.00 -35.11 23.74
N GLY A 860 18.01 -35.92 23.42
CA GLY A 860 18.40 -37.07 24.23
C GLY A 860 17.25 -38.07 24.41
N ASP A 861 16.93 -38.34 25.68
CA ASP A 861 15.88 -39.30 26.08
C ASP A 861 14.46 -38.74 26.01
N ARG A 862 14.29 -37.41 25.83
CA ARG A 862 12.97 -36.80 25.64
C ARG A 862 12.36 -37.13 24.28
N LEU A 863 13.20 -37.44 23.30
CA LEU A 863 12.78 -37.98 22.02
C LEU A 863 12.60 -39.49 22.17
N PRO A 864 11.41 -40.07 21.92
CA PRO A 864 11.23 -41.52 22.01
C PRO A 864 12.17 -42.28 21.07
N ARG A 865 12.37 -43.58 21.35
CA ARG A 865 13.15 -44.48 20.48
C ARG A 865 12.23 -45.47 19.82
N PHE A 866 12.41 -45.67 18.52
CA PHE A 866 11.78 -46.79 17.84
C PHE A 866 12.40 -48.10 18.32
N THR A 867 11.56 -49.09 18.59
CA THR A 867 12.00 -50.48 18.65
C THR A 867 12.51 -50.93 17.28
N PRO A 868 13.34 -51.98 17.19
CA PRO A 868 13.78 -52.52 15.90
C PRO A 868 12.61 -52.86 14.96
N GLU A 869 11.51 -53.36 15.52
CA GLU A 869 10.29 -53.69 14.79
C GLU A 869 9.60 -52.44 14.25
N GLU A 870 9.42 -51.41 15.08
CA GLU A 870 8.82 -50.14 14.67
C GLU A 870 9.69 -49.41 13.64
N SER A 871 11.01 -49.38 13.84
CA SER A 871 11.94 -48.74 12.91
C SER A 871 11.82 -49.35 11.50
N LYS A 872 11.75 -50.69 11.44
CA LYS A 872 11.53 -51.42 10.18
C LYS A 872 10.14 -51.16 9.60
N LEU A 873 9.12 -51.00 10.44
CA LEU A 873 7.75 -50.76 10.00
C LEU A 873 7.56 -49.35 9.42
N VAL A 874 8.16 -48.34 10.07
CA VAL A 874 8.08 -46.92 9.69
C VAL A 874 8.88 -46.65 8.42
N LEU A 875 10.04 -47.29 8.24
CA LEU A 875 10.84 -47.10 7.03
C LEU A 875 10.09 -47.59 5.78
N GLY A 876 9.79 -46.66 4.87
CA GLY A 876 9.05 -46.92 3.65
C GLY A 876 7.54 -47.09 3.86
N SER A 877 7.00 -46.72 5.03
CA SER A 877 5.57 -46.79 5.29
C SER A 877 4.76 -45.82 4.42
N SER A 878 5.29 -44.62 4.18
CA SER A 878 4.72 -43.64 3.25
C SER A 878 5.26 -43.86 1.83
N GLU A 879 4.39 -43.98 0.83
CA GLU A 879 4.81 -44.27 -0.55
C GLU A 879 5.26 -43.02 -1.33
N PHE A 880 4.73 -41.86 -0.94
CA PHE A 880 4.96 -40.59 -1.59
C PHE A 880 5.15 -39.49 -0.55
N TYR A 881 5.85 -38.43 -0.92
CA TYR A 881 6.05 -37.29 -0.04
C TYR A 881 4.87 -36.32 -0.19
N GLY A 882 3.93 -36.34 0.75
CA GLY A 882 2.90 -35.32 0.87
C GLY A 882 3.49 -34.04 1.48
N MET A 883 3.26 -32.88 0.87
CA MET A 883 3.87 -31.62 1.29
C MET A 883 2.86 -30.50 1.45
N ASN A 884 2.88 -29.88 2.63
CA ASN A 884 2.26 -28.59 2.88
C ASN A 884 3.35 -27.56 3.17
N SER A 885 3.32 -26.43 2.47
CA SER A 885 4.23 -25.32 2.76
C SER A 885 3.70 -24.01 2.22
N TYR A 886 4.04 -22.93 2.92
CA TYR A 886 3.46 -21.61 2.69
C TYR A 886 4.54 -20.53 2.55
N SER A 887 5.64 -20.64 3.31
CA SER A 887 6.63 -19.58 3.44
C SER A 887 8.08 -20.10 3.51
N ALA A 888 9.00 -19.20 3.79
CA ALA A 888 10.41 -19.45 4.10
C ALA A 888 10.84 -18.55 5.26
N PHE A 889 11.91 -18.84 5.98
CA PHE A 889 12.40 -18.00 7.09
C PHE A 889 13.91 -17.84 7.02
N TYR A 890 14.44 -16.72 7.51
CA TYR A 890 15.87 -16.63 7.81
C TYR A 890 16.14 -17.24 9.19
N VAL A 891 17.24 -17.96 9.33
CA VAL A 891 17.60 -18.71 10.53
C VAL A 891 19.01 -18.35 10.96
N ARG A 892 19.15 -17.94 12.22
CA ARG A 892 20.42 -17.60 12.85
C ARG A 892 20.77 -18.61 13.95
N HIS A 893 22.04 -18.94 14.08
CA HIS A 893 22.56 -19.75 15.18
C HIS A 893 22.33 -19.08 16.54
N ARG A 894 22.10 -19.90 17.57
CA ARG A 894 22.08 -19.47 18.97
C ARG A 894 23.23 -20.14 19.73
N ASP A 895 24.02 -19.31 20.41
CA ASP A 895 25.06 -19.75 21.33
C ASP A 895 24.46 -20.33 22.62
N GLY A 896 25.17 -21.29 23.22
CA GLY A 896 24.79 -21.89 24.50
C GLY A 896 23.87 -23.11 24.38
N PRO A 897 23.55 -23.76 25.52
CA PRO A 897 22.68 -24.92 25.52
C PRO A 897 21.25 -24.54 25.15
N ALA A 898 20.57 -25.42 24.41
CA ALA A 898 19.16 -25.26 24.05
C ALA A 898 18.29 -25.21 25.31
N ASP A 899 17.23 -24.39 25.29
CA ASP A 899 16.18 -24.44 26.31
C ASP A 899 15.55 -25.85 26.32
N ILE A 900 15.14 -26.32 27.50
CA ILE A 900 14.51 -27.64 27.61
C ILE A 900 13.21 -27.74 26.80
N ASN A 901 12.53 -26.61 26.59
CA ASN A 901 11.35 -26.45 25.75
C ASN A 901 11.71 -25.94 24.34
N ASP A 902 12.94 -26.09 23.85
CA ASP A 902 13.26 -25.76 22.45
C ASP A 902 12.87 -26.91 21.50
N HIS A 903 12.10 -26.56 20.46
CA HIS A 903 11.66 -27.47 19.39
C HIS A 903 12.14 -27.05 18.00
N LEU A 904 12.99 -26.02 17.92
CA LEU A 904 13.39 -25.40 16.65
C LEU A 904 14.81 -25.79 16.22
N GLY A 905 15.56 -26.50 17.07
CA GLY A 905 16.94 -26.91 16.79
C GLY A 905 17.99 -25.94 17.32
N ASN A 906 17.66 -25.22 18.40
CA ASN A 906 18.47 -24.18 19.03
C ASN A 906 18.86 -23.06 18.04
N VAL A 907 17.84 -22.45 17.44
CA VAL A 907 17.99 -21.41 16.43
C VAL A 907 17.04 -20.24 16.68
N GLU A 908 17.30 -19.13 16.00
CA GLU A 908 16.40 -17.98 15.95
C GLU A 908 15.83 -17.82 14.54
N LYS A 909 14.50 -17.74 14.43
CA LYS A 909 13.80 -17.46 13.17
C LYS A 909 13.55 -15.96 13.01
N LEU A 910 13.88 -15.42 11.84
CA LEU A 910 13.88 -13.98 11.53
C LEU A 910 13.18 -13.70 10.19
N ASP A 911 12.55 -12.52 10.09
CA ASP A 911 11.90 -12.05 8.86
C ASP A 911 12.88 -11.32 7.91
N GLU A 912 13.99 -10.80 8.43
CA GLU A 912 15.04 -10.10 7.70
C GLU A 912 16.37 -10.85 7.80
N ASN A 913 17.15 -10.87 6.72
CA ASN A 913 18.53 -11.38 6.75
C ASN A 913 19.51 -10.33 7.33
N LYS A 914 20.80 -10.66 7.39
CA LYS A 914 21.85 -9.74 7.87
C LYS A 914 21.92 -8.39 7.12
N LYS A 915 21.41 -8.33 5.89
CA LYS A 915 21.40 -7.12 5.04
C LYS A 915 20.15 -6.26 5.25
N GLY A 916 19.22 -6.68 6.11
CA GLY A 916 17.92 -6.02 6.30
C GLY A 916 16.91 -6.30 5.18
N GLU A 917 17.14 -7.35 4.38
CA GLU A 917 16.23 -7.74 3.30
C GLU A 917 15.14 -8.65 3.86
N TRP A 918 13.88 -8.24 3.71
CA TRP A 918 12.72 -9.04 4.10
C TRP A 918 12.58 -10.28 3.24
N ARG A 919 12.18 -11.40 3.86
CA ARG A 919 11.95 -12.67 3.15
C ARG A 919 10.86 -12.60 2.06
N GLY A 920 9.90 -11.68 2.18
CA GLY A 920 8.85 -11.47 1.19
C GLY A 920 7.72 -10.53 1.61
N PRO A 921 6.79 -10.21 0.69
CA PRO A 921 5.57 -9.45 1.00
C PRO A 921 4.73 -10.12 2.09
N MET A 922 4.15 -9.31 2.97
CA MET A 922 3.27 -9.76 4.04
C MET A 922 1.88 -10.11 3.52
N SER A 923 1.30 -11.21 4.01
CA SER A 923 -0.12 -11.53 3.84
C SER A 923 -0.97 -10.88 4.93
N ASP A 924 -2.25 -11.24 5.07
CA ASP A 924 -3.05 -10.77 6.21
C ASP A 924 -2.68 -11.53 7.50
N THR A 925 -2.27 -12.78 7.34
CA THR A 925 -1.85 -13.65 8.43
C THR A 925 -0.40 -13.39 8.81
N TYR A 926 -0.16 -13.06 10.09
CA TYR A 926 1.12 -12.47 10.53
C TYR A 926 2.37 -13.31 10.24
N TRP A 927 2.27 -14.64 10.25
CA TRP A 927 3.41 -15.54 10.08
C TRP A 927 3.73 -15.82 8.60
N LEU A 928 2.81 -15.53 7.68
CA LEU A 928 2.89 -15.91 6.27
C LEU A 928 3.39 -14.75 5.41
N ARG A 929 4.44 -15.01 4.64
CA ARG A 929 5.00 -14.09 3.64
C ARG A 929 5.23 -14.81 2.31
N THR A 930 4.95 -14.14 1.19
CA THR A 930 5.10 -14.72 -0.16
C THR A 930 6.57 -14.90 -0.52
N THR A 931 7.05 -16.15 -0.59
CA THR A 931 8.48 -16.51 -0.69
C THR A 931 8.76 -17.58 -1.75
N PRO A 932 8.41 -17.34 -3.04
CA PRO A 932 8.60 -18.33 -4.10
C PRO A 932 10.07 -18.79 -4.28
N TRP A 933 11.04 -17.94 -3.91
CA TRP A 933 12.47 -18.30 -3.93
C TRP A 933 12.81 -19.42 -2.94
N GLY A 934 12.18 -19.44 -1.76
CA GLY A 934 12.39 -20.48 -0.75
C GLY A 934 11.69 -21.77 -1.15
N TRP A 935 10.50 -21.66 -1.73
CA TRP A 935 9.76 -22.78 -2.33
C TRP A 935 10.57 -23.54 -3.38
N ALA A 936 11.26 -22.82 -4.27
CA ALA A 936 12.13 -23.43 -5.28
C ALA A 936 13.30 -24.21 -4.66
N LYS A 937 13.88 -23.73 -3.57
CA LYS A 937 14.97 -24.42 -2.84
C LYS A 937 14.45 -25.64 -2.08
N LEU A 938 13.28 -25.52 -1.44
CA LEU A 938 12.66 -26.59 -0.66
C LEU A 938 12.37 -27.83 -1.52
N LEU A 939 11.73 -27.66 -2.69
CA LEU A 939 11.41 -28.76 -3.59
C LEU A 939 12.66 -29.57 -3.99
N ARG A 940 13.76 -28.87 -4.29
CA ARG A 940 15.05 -29.49 -4.64
C ARG A 940 15.68 -30.19 -3.44
N TRP A 941 15.65 -29.57 -2.27
CA TRP A 941 16.22 -30.15 -1.05
C TRP A 941 15.51 -31.46 -0.67
N ILE A 942 14.17 -31.47 -0.69
CA ILE A 942 13.37 -32.68 -0.41
C ILE A 942 13.69 -33.78 -1.43
N TRP A 943 13.70 -33.44 -2.72
CA TRP A 943 14.02 -34.40 -3.77
C TRP A 943 15.44 -34.96 -3.65
N ASN A 944 16.43 -34.11 -3.40
CA ASN A 944 17.82 -34.52 -3.23
C ASN A 944 18.03 -35.39 -1.99
N ARG A 945 17.25 -35.17 -0.93
CA ARG A 945 17.36 -35.94 0.32
C ARG A 945 16.69 -37.31 0.22
N TYR A 946 15.52 -37.40 -0.40
CA TYR A 946 14.68 -38.61 -0.34
C TYR A 946 14.48 -39.32 -1.68
N GLY A 947 14.53 -38.61 -2.81
CA GLY A 947 14.29 -39.19 -4.14
C GLY A 947 12.88 -39.76 -4.35
N ILE A 948 11.91 -39.32 -3.53
CA ILE A 948 10.51 -39.78 -3.55
C ILE A 948 9.63 -38.76 -4.30
N PRO A 949 8.66 -39.20 -5.13
CA PRO A 949 7.73 -38.28 -5.77
C PRO A 949 6.97 -37.40 -4.78
N ILE A 950 6.87 -36.11 -5.11
CA ILE A 950 6.27 -35.08 -4.26
C ILE A 950 4.83 -34.83 -4.70
N TYR A 951 3.92 -34.86 -3.72
CA TYR A 951 2.52 -34.46 -3.85
C TYR A 951 2.32 -33.21 -3.01
N ILE A 952 2.17 -32.05 -3.67
CA ILE A 952 1.87 -30.81 -2.96
C ILE A 952 0.40 -30.87 -2.57
N THR A 953 0.14 -30.99 -1.26
CA THR A 953 -1.17 -31.23 -0.67
C THR A 953 -1.83 -30.00 -0.08
N GLU A 954 -1.06 -28.96 0.25
CA GLU A 954 -1.51 -27.59 0.55
C GLU A 954 -0.45 -26.55 0.13
N ASN A 955 -0.93 -25.46 -0.47
CA ASN A 955 -0.17 -24.22 -0.64
C ASN A 955 -1.17 -23.06 -0.85
N GLY A 956 -1.03 -21.98 -0.09
CA GLY A 956 -2.04 -20.92 -0.03
C GLY A 956 -1.56 -19.61 0.57
N THR A 957 -2.41 -18.58 0.53
CA THR A 957 -2.17 -17.30 1.21
C THR A 957 -3.49 -16.58 1.51
N THR A 958 -3.46 -15.70 2.51
CA THR A 958 -4.49 -14.68 2.78
C THR A 958 -4.12 -13.35 2.11
N ALA A 959 -5.09 -12.46 1.91
CA ALA A 959 -4.89 -11.13 1.32
C ALA A 959 -5.37 -10.01 2.25
N GLN A 960 -4.56 -8.95 2.38
CA GLN A 960 -4.88 -7.83 3.28
C GLN A 960 -6.14 -7.09 2.82
N GLY A 961 -7.10 -6.92 3.75
CA GLY A 961 -8.35 -6.20 3.52
C GLY A 961 -9.48 -7.04 2.89
N GLU A 962 -9.29 -8.35 2.72
CA GLU A 962 -10.33 -9.25 2.18
C GLU A 962 -11.53 -9.43 3.14
N HIS A 963 -11.30 -9.24 4.45
CA HIS A 963 -12.35 -9.31 5.48
C HIS A 963 -13.42 -8.22 5.34
N ASP A 964 -13.07 -7.08 4.76
CA ASP A 964 -13.97 -5.93 4.59
C ASP A 964 -14.77 -6.00 3.27
N TRP A 965 -14.47 -6.98 2.41
CA TRP A 965 -15.20 -7.16 1.15
C TRP A 965 -16.58 -7.76 1.38
N LYS A 966 -17.58 -7.21 0.70
CA LYS A 966 -18.93 -7.78 0.61
C LYS A 966 -19.40 -7.74 -0.85
N PRO A 967 -20.12 -8.76 -1.33
CA PRO A 967 -20.64 -8.81 -2.69
C PRO A 967 -21.73 -7.75 -2.90
N ASN A 968 -21.66 -7.00 -3.99
CA ASN A 968 -22.64 -5.98 -4.38
C ASN A 968 -23.84 -6.53 -5.18
N GLY A 969 -23.90 -7.85 -5.40
CA GLY A 969 -24.96 -8.54 -6.13
C GLY A 969 -24.57 -9.97 -6.50
N PRO A 970 -25.51 -10.84 -6.95
CA PRO A 970 -25.33 -12.29 -7.22
C PRO A 970 -24.24 -12.66 -8.22
N ASP A 971 -23.82 -11.72 -9.07
CA ASP A 971 -22.78 -11.91 -10.07
C ASP A 971 -21.45 -11.21 -9.70
N ASP A 972 -21.32 -10.69 -8.48
CA ASP A 972 -20.11 -10.01 -8.03
C ASP A 972 -18.97 -11.01 -7.76
N VAL A 973 -17.76 -10.54 -8.00
CA VAL A 973 -16.54 -11.35 -8.00
C VAL A 973 -15.48 -10.59 -7.23
N LEU A 974 -14.95 -11.19 -6.16
CA LEU A 974 -13.88 -10.60 -5.38
C LEU A 974 -12.61 -10.50 -6.26
N GLU A 975 -12.12 -9.29 -6.54
CA GLU A 975 -10.83 -9.11 -7.22
C GLU A 975 -9.67 -9.18 -6.22
N ASP A 976 -8.93 -10.29 -6.20
CA ASP A 976 -7.93 -10.54 -5.16
C ASP A 976 -6.45 -10.33 -5.57
N PRO A 977 -5.99 -9.71 -6.68
CA PRO A 977 -4.64 -9.90 -7.31
C PRO A 977 -3.47 -10.61 -6.55
N PHE A 978 -3.12 -10.21 -5.32
CA PHE A 978 -2.20 -10.90 -4.37
C PHE A 978 -2.21 -12.44 -4.39
N ARG A 979 -3.31 -13.15 -4.10
CA ARG A 979 -3.34 -14.64 -4.12
C ARG A 979 -3.03 -15.24 -5.50
N VAL A 980 -3.27 -14.52 -6.60
CA VAL A 980 -3.04 -14.98 -7.97
C VAL A 980 -1.57 -14.88 -8.25
N ASP A 981 -0.93 -13.80 -7.82
CA ASP A 981 0.50 -13.62 -7.98
C ASP A 981 1.26 -14.62 -7.10
N PHE A 982 0.74 -14.95 -5.91
CA PHE A 982 1.19 -16.08 -5.11
C PHE A 982 1.10 -17.40 -5.89
N TYR A 983 -0.10 -17.81 -6.33
CA TYR A 983 -0.27 -19.07 -7.08
C TYR A 983 0.57 -19.11 -8.36
N LYS A 984 0.65 -18.01 -9.13
CA LYS A 984 1.46 -17.91 -10.34
C LYS A 984 2.94 -18.11 -10.03
N SER A 985 3.48 -17.42 -9.02
CA SER A 985 4.90 -17.50 -8.69
C SER A 985 5.27 -18.88 -8.14
N TYR A 986 4.45 -19.48 -7.29
CA TYR A 986 4.71 -20.81 -6.74
C TYR A 986 4.59 -21.91 -7.80
N LEU A 987 3.54 -21.88 -8.66
CA LEU A 987 3.40 -22.83 -9.76
C LEU A 987 4.51 -22.71 -10.81
N THR A 988 5.03 -21.50 -11.04
CA THR A 988 6.19 -21.28 -11.91
C THR A 988 7.41 -22.03 -11.38
N GLU A 989 7.67 -21.97 -10.08
CA GLU A 989 8.79 -22.70 -9.47
C GLU A 989 8.55 -24.22 -9.41
N VAL A 990 7.29 -24.68 -9.27
CA VAL A 990 6.95 -26.10 -9.45
C VAL A 990 7.29 -26.56 -10.87
N ALA A 991 6.93 -25.77 -11.88
CA ALA A 991 7.20 -26.09 -13.28
C ALA A 991 8.72 -26.15 -13.55
N LYS A 992 9.50 -25.18 -13.04
CA LYS A 992 10.96 -25.18 -13.16
C LYS A 992 11.60 -26.38 -12.47
N ALA A 993 11.20 -26.69 -11.24
CA ALA A 993 11.69 -27.87 -10.52
C ALA A 993 11.38 -29.18 -11.30
N SER A 994 10.19 -29.27 -11.90
CA SER A 994 9.80 -30.40 -12.75
C SER A 994 10.69 -30.52 -14.01
N GLN A 995 11.07 -29.39 -14.64
CA GLN A 995 12.00 -29.39 -15.77
C GLN A 995 13.42 -29.82 -15.37
N GLU A 996 13.83 -29.52 -14.13
CA GLU A 996 15.12 -29.92 -13.55
C GLU A 996 15.13 -31.40 -13.09
N GLY A 997 14.01 -32.12 -13.24
CA GLY A 997 13.91 -33.55 -12.94
C GLY A 997 13.30 -33.89 -11.57
N VAL A 998 12.85 -32.91 -10.80
CA VAL A 998 12.09 -33.17 -9.56
C VAL A 998 10.72 -33.74 -9.93
N VAL A 999 10.38 -34.92 -9.39
CA VAL A 999 9.11 -35.57 -9.73
C VAL A 999 7.98 -35.03 -8.86
N ILE A 1000 7.21 -34.10 -9.40
CA ILE A 1000 6.04 -33.50 -8.74
C ILE A 1000 4.76 -33.98 -9.42
N LYS A 1001 3.81 -34.52 -8.65
CA LYS A 1001 2.61 -35.20 -9.15
C LYS A 1001 1.30 -34.47 -8.91
N SER A 1002 1.26 -33.59 -7.91
CA SER A 1002 0.06 -32.83 -7.61
C SER A 1002 0.30 -31.40 -7.17
N TYR A 1003 -0.76 -30.59 -7.22
CA TYR A 1003 -0.86 -29.29 -6.58
C TYR A 1003 -2.27 -29.03 -6.05
N PHE A 1004 -2.42 -28.92 -4.73
CA PHE A 1004 -3.68 -28.56 -4.08
C PHE A 1004 -3.57 -27.19 -3.42
N GLY A 1005 -4.42 -26.25 -3.87
CA GLY A 1005 -4.51 -24.92 -3.27
C GLY A 1005 -5.21 -24.97 -1.91
N TRP A 1006 -4.57 -24.39 -0.90
CA TRP A 1006 -5.20 -24.07 0.38
C TRP A 1006 -5.79 -22.65 0.25
N THR A 1007 -7.10 -22.46 0.18
CA THR A 1007 -8.19 -23.45 0.37
C THR A 1007 -9.18 -23.44 -0.78
N PHE A 1008 -10.06 -24.43 -0.82
CA PHE A 1008 -11.23 -24.38 -1.70
C PHE A 1008 -12.13 -23.21 -1.31
N THR A 1009 -12.69 -23.22 -0.10
CA THR A 1009 -13.48 -22.12 0.46
C THR A 1009 -12.73 -21.43 1.58
N ASP A 1010 -13.09 -20.18 1.87
CA ASP A 1010 -12.87 -19.65 3.22
C ASP A 1010 -13.45 -20.64 4.24
N ASN A 1011 -12.85 -20.71 5.41
CA ASN A 1011 -13.18 -21.73 6.41
C ASN A 1011 -12.95 -21.21 7.83
N TRP A 1012 -13.21 -22.06 8.81
CA TRP A 1012 -12.89 -21.79 10.21
C TRP A 1012 -11.42 -22.16 10.49
N GLU A 1013 -10.54 -21.17 10.52
CA GLU A 1013 -9.09 -21.33 10.63
C GLU A 1013 -8.67 -21.53 12.10
N TRP A 1014 -9.09 -22.66 12.66
CA TRP A 1014 -8.63 -23.16 13.96
C TRP A 1014 -8.81 -22.11 15.08
N ALA A 1015 -7.75 -21.85 15.87
CA ALA A 1015 -7.78 -20.86 16.94
C ALA A 1015 -7.88 -19.41 16.45
N ALA A 1016 -7.70 -19.14 15.14
CA ALA A 1016 -7.91 -17.82 14.55
C ALA A 1016 -9.39 -17.56 14.20
N GLY A 1017 -10.25 -18.59 14.23
CA GLY A 1017 -11.67 -18.46 13.89
C GLY A 1017 -11.89 -18.11 12.43
N PHE A 1018 -12.82 -17.21 12.13
CA PHE A 1018 -13.11 -16.77 10.76
C PHE A 1018 -12.27 -15.57 10.31
N SER A 1019 -11.24 -15.21 11.10
CA SER A 1019 -10.44 -14.00 10.89
C SER A 1019 -9.30 -14.15 9.89
N ASP A 1020 -9.07 -15.33 9.32
CA ASP A 1020 -8.10 -15.56 8.23
C ASP A 1020 -8.82 -16.21 7.03
N ARG A 1021 -8.83 -15.55 5.86
CA ARG A 1021 -9.51 -16.03 4.64
C ARG A 1021 -8.54 -16.60 3.61
N PHE A 1022 -8.47 -17.93 3.52
CA PHE A 1022 -7.60 -18.65 2.58
C PHE A 1022 -8.28 -19.04 1.24
N GLY A 1023 -9.59 -18.81 1.13
CA GLY A 1023 -10.45 -19.36 0.08
C GLY A 1023 -10.08 -18.92 -1.34
N ALA A 1024 -10.21 -19.86 -2.28
CA ALA A 1024 -10.47 -19.49 -3.67
C ALA A 1024 -11.96 -19.20 -3.93
N THR A 1025 -12.81 -19.59 -2.98
CA THR A 1025 -14.23 -19.28 -2.91
C THR A 1025 -14.47 -18.53 -1.61
N TRP A 1026 -14.83 -17.26 -1.72
CA TRP A 1026 -15.16 -16.43 -0.59
C TRP A 1026 -16.49 -16.87 0.02
N ILE A 1027 -16.56 -16.96 1.35
CA ILE A 1027 -17.78 -17.38 2.06
C ILE A 1027 -18.39 -16.20 2.82
N ASP A 1028 -19.67 -15.96 2.58
CA ASP A 1028 -20.45 -15.08 3.44
C ASP A 1028 -20.75 -15.79 4.77
N PHE A 1029 -19.93 -15.53 5.78
CA PHE A 1029 -20.14 -16.11 7.10
C PHE A 1029 -21.37 -15.56 7.82
N GLU A 1030 -21.86 -14.37 7.43
CA GLU A 1030 -23.06 -13.75 8.03
C GLU A 1030 -24.34 -14.31 7.42
N SER A 1031 -24.29 -14.86 6.20
CA SER A 1031 -25.48 -15.45 5.59
C SER A 1031 -25.85 -16.79 6.25
N GLU A 1032 -27.15 -17.01 6.45
CA GLU A 1032 -27.67 -18.26 7.03
C GLU A 1032 -27.27 -19.47 6.17
N ASP A 1033 -27.20 -19.29 4.86
CA ASP A 1033 -26.86 -20.33 3.87
C ASP A 1033 -25.35 -20.46 3.60
N LYS A 1034 -24.49 -19.68 4.27
CA LYS A 1034 -23.04 -19.63 4.03
C LYS A 1034 -22.70 -19.50 2.54
N THR A 1035 -23.21 -18.44 1.92
CA THR A 1035 -23.22 -18.29 0.45
C THR A 1035 -21.81 -18.31 -0.14
N ARG A 1036 -21.61 -19.10 -1.20
CA ARG A 1036 -20.33 -19.23 -1.93
C ARG A 1036 -20.22 -18.16 -3.02
N TRP A 1037 -19.14 -17.39 -2.99
CA TRP A 1037 -18.82 -16.38 -4.00
C TRP A 1037 -17.49 -16.70 -4.66
N PRO A 1038 -17.40 -16.75 -6.00
CA PRO A 1038 -16.13 -16.96 -6.65
C PRO A 1038 -15.23 -15.74 -6.46
N ASP A 1039 -13.98 -15.97 -6.05
CA ASP A 1039 -12.91 -14.98 -6.24
C ASP A 1039 -12.54 -14.96 -7.75
N SER A 1040 -12.22 -13.77 -8.26
CA SER A 1040 -11.80 -13.36 -9.63
C SER A 1040 -10.77 -14.25 -10.32
N LYS A 1041 -10.27 -15.25 -9.60
CA LYS A 1041 -9.12 -16.10 -9.90
C LYS A 1041 -9.52 -17.53 -10.19
N SER A 1042 -10.76 -17.92 -9.90
CA SER A 1042 -11.30 -19.24 -10.21
C SER A 1042 -11.17 -19.58 -11.69
N SER A 1043 -11.27 -18.57 -12.55
CA SER A 1043 -11.14 -18.68 -13.99
C SER A 1043 -9.68 -18.59 -14.51
N LEU A 1044 -8.77 -17.92 -13.78
CA LEU A 1044 -7.35 -17.78 -14.13
C LEU A 1044 -6.54 -19.10 -13.99
N ARG A 1045 -6.97 -20.01 -13.11
CA ARG A 1045 -6.21 -21.23 -12.73
C ARG A 1045 -6.29 -22.36 -13.74
N ALA A 1046 -7.44 -22.54 -14.38
CA ALA A 1046 -7.58 -23.51 -15.46
C ALA A 1046 -6.72 -23.13 -16.68
N VAL A 1047 -6.53 -21.82 -16.94
CA VAL A 1047 -5.70 -21.35 -18.06
C VAL A 1047 -4.21 -21.50 -17.77
N LEU A 1048 -3.76 -21.14 -16.55
CA LEU A 1048 -2.36 -21.22 -16.14
C LEU A 1048 -1.81 -22.66 -16.18
N LEU A 1049 -2.50 -23.62 -15.54
CA LEU A 1049 -2.03 -25.00 -15.50
C LEU A 1049 -2.12 -25.69 -16.87
N ASN A 1050 -3.17 -25.41 -17.66
CA ASN A 1050 -3.31 -26.02 -18.99
C ASN A 1050 -2.19 -25.62 -19.95
N CYS A 1051 -1.60 -24.42 -19.84
CA CYS A 1051 -0.42 -24.06 -20.64
C CYS A 1051 0.86 -24.80 -20.14
N MET A 1052 0.92 -25.26 -18.88
CA MET A 1052 2.09 -25.97 -18.32
C MET A 1052 2.09 -27.49 -18.54
N LEU A 1053 0.98 -28.12 -18.94
CA LEU A 1053 0.88 -29.57 -19.14
C LEU A 1053 1.53 -30.06 -20.45
N LYS A 1054 2.30 -31.16 -20.39
CA LYS A 1054 2.97 -31.78 -21.55
C LYS A 1054 1.97 -32.13 -22.65
N GLY A 1055 2.12 -31.54 -23.83
CA GLY A 1055 1.29 -31.85 -25.01
C GLY A 1055 -0.05 -31.12 -25.08
N SER A 1056 -0.25 -30.09 -24.26
CA SER A 1056 -1.37 -29.14 -24.42
C SER A 1056 -1.28 -28.38 -25.75
N ARG A 1057 -2.38 -28.35 -26.51
CA ARG A 1057 -2.54 -27.61 -27.78
C ARG A 1057 -3.40 -26.34 -27.64
N SER A 1058 -3.60 -25.86 -26.40
CA SER A 1058 -4.49 -24.72 -26.14
C SER A 1058 -4.04 -23.48 -26.92
N THR A 1059 -4.92 -22.97 -27.79
CA THR A 1059 -4.74 -21.73 -28.55
C THR A 1059 -4.97 -20.48 -27.72
N ALA A 1060 -5.42 -20.62 -26.46
CA ALA A 1060 -5.62 -19.51 -25.52
C ALA A 1060 -4.30 -18.93 -24.97
N CYS A 1061 -3.15 -19.56 -25.26
CA CYS A 1061 -1.84 -19.09 -24.84
C CYS A 1061 -1.22 -18.24 -25.99
N VAL A 1062 -1.68 -16.98 -26.17
CA VAL A 1062 -1.14 -16.01 -27.15
C VAL A 1062 -0.26 -14.97 -26.43
N PRO A 1063 0.90 -14.56 -26.98
CA PRO A 1063 1.71 -13.49 -26.42
C PRO A 1063 0.99 -12.14 -26.60
N GLY A 1064 0.49 -11.57 -25.50
CA GLY A 1064 -0.18 -10.27 -25.49
C GLY A 1064 -1.70 -10.37 -25.40
N GLY A 1065 -2.21 -10.69 -24.21
CA GLY A 1065 -3.64 -10.61 -23.92
C GLY A 1065 -4.10 -11.62 -22.87
N TRP A 1066 -3.78 -11.37 -21.60
CA TRP A 1066 -4.51 -11.98 -20.49
C TRP A 1066 -5.88 -11.30 -20.38
N ASN A 1067 -6.78 -11.57 -21.32
CA ASN A 1067 -8.13 -11.02 -21.29
C ASN A 1067 -9.01 -11.88 -20.37
N VAL A 1068 -9.53 -11.23 -19.32
CA VAL A 1068 -10.50 -11.79 -18.38
C VAL A 1068 -11.88 -12.01 -19.05
N GLY A 1069 -12.05 -11.57 -20.30
CA GLY A 1069 -13.33 -11.60 -21.03
C GLY A 1069 -13.63 -12.85 -21.87
N ASP A 1070 -12.72 -13.83 -21.95
CA ASP A 1070 -12.94 -15.07 -22.72
C ASP A 1070 -13.27 -16.30 -21.82
N LEU A 1071 -13.80 -16.05 -20.63
CA LEU A 1071 -14.28 -17.08 -19.69
C LEU A 1071 -15.78 -17.03 -19.50
#